data_AF-A0A2H0WSN5-F1
#
_entry.id   AF-A0A2H0WSN5-F1
#
_cell.length_a   1.000
_cell.length_b   1.000
_cell.length_c   1.000
_cell.angle_alpha   90.00
_cell.angle_beta   90.00
_cell.angle_gamma   90.00
#
_symmetry.space_group_name_H-M   'P 1'
#
loop_
_entity.id
_entity.type
_entity.pdbx_description
1 polymer ?
#
loop_
_entity_poly.entity_id
_entity_poly.type
_entity_poly.pdbx_seq_one_letter_code
_entity_poly.pdbx_strand_id
1 'polypeptide(L)'
;MFEENSKVKTSSFAKASEDKRKSKLDIPLSFFYYSLFILAPFIMNPLTSELFEFNKMIFIYGVTACVLFFWCLKMILNRVIIFKRTMFDIPILLFLFSQFASTLFSIDPHTSLFGYYGRFNGGLVSIIAYIVLLYGFVSNFSTKTVIRILKASLVVSFFVILWGLSAKIGYDPTCFLFTERLTNSCWTDQFRPAERMFSTLGQPNWLGAYLAINFFVGLFFLVTGFVKEKNHKNISTLLLYLYLLFNFIGILFTRSRSSLVAVLVGVLIFIIYVFFQWKDSIGQPVVKKFILFVCPFILIVLVFKTGIQSIDKYLSIRTYLNTPKVTPAIGKTQGNVTESFDIRKIVWQGAINLGKKYPFFGTGVETFAYSYYFVRPSEHNLTSEWDYLYNKAHNEFLNYFATTGYVGLLSYCLVIVTVVGYGICRIRSKEESQTKKLFFLSLLLSYLSILITNFFGFSTTTINLFFYLIPGFFLLTSDQFSQPPSSPPLETQGDNLKEKGKKLIMVLLTMSTFGFIILSLVFYVLADIQFAESETLAKSGDYQNASTILNMALKYRYEHVYEDKLSHNLANLAFLASYEKKMDLAKKLIELSKYYNLKSIRASSSNVLYWKTKAKNYYLYYQSDLDTKNLEEAIAAIKTAGKFSPTDPKIPYSLSVFYSLLFDEVKDAKKREVLEKASMNEIEHATVLKPDYRDAYFLKAQLYEKYGQQDAAIRIYRYILNIIDKNDEEIKDQLNRLESKP
;
A
#
# COMPACT_ATOMS: atom_id res chain seq x y z
N MET A 1 44.28 -36.03 -34.94
CA MET A 1 44.57 -36.15 -33.48
C MET A 1 45.24 -34.90 -32.86
N PHE A 2 45.79 -33.96 -33.64
CA PHE A 2 46.38 -32.71 -33.11
C PHE A 2 45.44 -31.48 -33.08
N GLU A 3 44.29 -31.50 -33.77
CA GLU A 3 43.29 -30.41 -33.73
C GLU A 3 42.24 -30.54 -32.61
N GLU A 4 42.05 -31.73 -32.04
CA GLU A 4 41.05 -31.98 -31.00
C GLU A 4 41.53 -31.50 -29.61
N ASN A 5 42.85 -31.50 -29.38
CA ASN A 5 43.45 -31.04 -28.13
C ASN A 5 43.57 -29.50 -28.00
N SER A 6 43.49 -28.74 -29.12
CA SER A 6 43.51 -27.27 -29.06
C SER A 6 42.14 -26.67 -28.73
N LYS A 7 41.04 -27.31 -29.15
CA LYS A 7 39.66 -26.93 -28.81
C LYS A 7 39.30 -27.21 -27.34
N VAL A 8 39.83 -28.30 -26.76
CA VAL A 8 39.61 -28.62 -25.34
C VAL A 8 40.41 -27.71 -24.40
N LYS A 9 41.63 -27.29 -24.78
CA LYS A 9 42.42 -26.31 -24.02
C LYS A 9 41.88 -24.88 -24.14
N THR A 10 41.37 -24.46 -25.30
CA THR A 10 40.74 -23.13 -25.45
C THR A 10 39.40 -23.03 -24.73
N SER A 11 38.60 -24.10 -24.66
CA SER A 11 37.35 -24.09 -23.87
C SER A 11 37.59 -24.14 -22.36
N SER A 12 38.67 -24.81 -21.90
CA SER A 12 39.03 -24.83 -20.47
C SER A 12 39.69 -23.52 -20.02
N PHE A 13 40.47 -22.86 -20.87
CA PHE A 13 40.98 -21.51 -20.61
C PHE A 13 39.88 -20.44 -20.68
N ALA A 14 38.90 -20.56 -21.58
CA ALA A 14 37.74 -19.67 -21.59
C ALA A 14 36.89 -19.81 -20.31
N LYS A 15 36.61 -21.06 -19.87
CA LYS A 15 35.92 -21.33 -18.59
C LYS A 15 36.73 -20.90 -17.35
N ALA A 16 38.05 -21.10 -17.37
CA ALA A 16 38.93 -20.67 -16.28
C ALA A 16 39.15 -19.14 -16.25
N SER A 17 38.96 -18.44 -17.38
CA SER A 17 38.99 -16.97 -17.46
C SER A 17 37.67 -16.32 -17.02
N GLU A 18 36.54 -17.02 -17.18
CA GLU A 18 35.22 -16.56 -16.72
C GLU A 18 35.12 -16.51 -15.18
N ASP A 19 35.70 -17.48 -14.48
CA ASP A 19 35.64 -17.55 -13.01
C ASP A 19 36.64 -16.62 -12.30
N LYS A 20 37.68 -16.14 -12.99
CA LYS A 20 38.70 -15.22 -12.42
C LYS A 20 38.33 -13.73 -12.50
N ARG A 21 37.19 -13.36 -13.10
CA ARG A 21 36.77 -11.95 -13.34
C ARG A 21 35.70 -11.40 -12.40
N LYS A 22 35.34 -12.10 -11.32
CA LYS A 22 34.45 -11.52 -10.31
C LYS A 22 35.23 -10.54 -9.45
N SER A 23 34.81 -9.27 -9.48
CA SER A 23 35.27 -8.32 -8.47
C SER A 23 34.85 -8.86 -7.10
N LYS A 24 35.71 -8.73 -6.07
CA LYS A 24 35.32 -9.09 -4.69
C LYS A 24 34.03 -8.37 -4.26
N LEU A 25 33.66 -7.27 -4.93
CA LEU A 25 32.44 -6.50 -4.71
C LEU A 25 31.17 -7.10 -5.34
N ASP A 26 31.27 -8.15 -6.17
CA ASP A 26 30.10 -8.83 -6.74
C ASP A 26 29.37 -9.70 -5.70
N ILE A 27 30.10 -10.16 -4.68
CA ILE A 27 29.56 -10.94 -3.56
C ILE A 27 28.59 -10.11 -2.70
N PRO A 28 28.98 -8.93 -2.15
CA PRO A 28 28.05 -8.11 -1.38
C PRO A 28 26.87 -7.65 -2.22
N LEU A 29 27.08 -7.24 -3.48
CA LEU A 29 25.98 -6.91 -4.38
C LEU A 29 24.99 -8.08 -4.53
N SER A 30 25.48 -9.29 -4.78
CA SER A 30 24.61 -10.48 -4.88
C SER A 30 23.82 -10.70 -3.59
N PHE A 31 24.49 -10.60 -2.43
CA PHE A 31 23.86 -10.77 -1.11
C PHE A 31 22.69 -9.82 -0.92
N PHE A 32 22.85 -8.54 -1.25
CA PHE A 32 21.80 -7.54 -1.12
C PHE A 32 20.58 -7.81 -2.01
N TYR A 33 20.77 -8.28 -3.25
CA TYR A 33 19.62 -8.68 -4.07
C TYR A 33 18.94 -9.94 -3.55
N TYR A 34 19.68 -10.94 -3.05
CA TYR A 34 19.04 -12.08 -2.40
C TYR A 34 18.27 -11.67 -1.14
N SER A 35 18.80 -10.75 -0.34
CA SER A 35 18.13 -10.29 0.87
C SER A 35 16.80 -9.58 0.57
N LEU A 36 16.67 -8.86 -0.55
CA LEU A 36 15.39 -8.27 -1.00
C LEU A 36 14.29 -9.33 -1.15
N PHE A 37 14.58 -10.45 -1.82
CA PHE A 37 13.57 -11.48 -2.07
C PHE A 37 13.40 -12.46 -0.90
N ILE A 38 14.39 -12.56 -0.01
CA ILE A 38 14.34 -13.45 1.16
C ILE A 38 13.73 -12.77 2.37
N LEU A 39 14.19 -11.57 2.72
CA LEU A 39 13.83 -10.91 3.97
C LEU A 39 12.60 -10.02 3.82
N ALA A 40 12.46 -9.27 2.72
CA ALA A 40 11.36 -8.30 2.59
C ALA A 40 9.96 -8.92 2.81
N PRO A 41 9.65 -10.15 2.33
CA PRO A 41 8.34 -10.75 2.60
C PRO A 41 8.07 -11.04 4.08
N PHE A 42 9.09 -11.19 4.93
CA PHE A 42 8.93 -11.52 6.36
C PHE A 42 9.05 -10.31 7.31
N ILE A 43 9.57 -9.19 6.85
CA ILE A 43 9.81 -8.03 7.70
C ILE A 43 8.49 -7.42 8.18
N MET A 44 8.35 -7.31 9.49
CA MET A 44 7.25 -6.66 10.20
C MET A 44 7.73 -6.25 11.60
N ASN A 45 7.15 -5.20 12.18
CA ASN A 45 7.49 -4.72 13.52
C ASN A 45 6.23 -4.15 14.20
N PRO A 46 5.84 -4.63 15.40
CA PRO A 46 4.67 -4.11 16.11
C PRO A 46 4.92 -2.75 16.78
N LEU A 47 6.18 -2.31 16.88
CA LEU A 47 6.55 -1.04 17.52
C LEU A 47 6.42 0.18 16.60
N THR A 48 6.25 -0.02 15.30
CA THR A 48 6.11 1.05 14.31
C THR A 48 4.65 1.39 14.07
N SER A 49 4.38 2.60 13.57
CA SER A 49 3.02 3.11 13.38
C SER A 49 2.22 2.31 12.35
N GLU A 50 2.91 1.72 11.38
CA GLU A 50 2.39 0.75 10.43
C GLU A 50 3.26 -0.52 10.49
N LEU A 51 2.61 -1.67 10.64
CA LEU A 51 3.29 -2.90 11.04
C LEU A 51 4.05 -3.57 9.90
N PHE A 52 3.59 -3.44 8.65
CA PHE A 52 4.03 -4.28 7.55
C PHE A 52 4.81 -3.54 6.45
N GLU A 53 4.21 -2.57 5.78
CA GLU A 53 4.77 -1.87 4.63
C GLU A 53 5.87 -0.87 5.02
N PHE A 54 5.76 -0.16 6.15
CA PHE A 54 6.79 0.78 6.60
C PHE A 54 8.15 0.09 6.75
N ASN A 55 8.18 -0.99 7.53
CA ASN A 55 9.39 -1.75 7.79
C ASN A 55 10.00 -2.33 6.52
N LYS A 56 9.16 -2.79 5.58
CA LYS A 56 9.60 -3.28 4.27
C LYS A 56 10.20 -2.16 3.41
N MET A 57 9.58 -0.97 3.39
CA MET A 57 10.12 0.18 2.66
C MET A 57 11.47 0.66 3.22
N ILE A 58 11.60 0.79 4.54
CA ILE A 58 12.87 1.17 5.16
C ILE A 58 13.97 0.14 4.83
N PHE A 59 13.65 -1.14 4.88
CA PHE A 59 14.58 -2.19 4.47
C PHE A 59 14.99 -2.06 2.99
N ILE A 60 14.03 -1.83 2.08
CA ILE A 60 14.32 -1.62 0.65
C ILE A 60 15.21 -0.39 0.47
N TYR A 61 14.97 0.72 1.19
CA TYR A 61 15.85 1.89 1.15
C TYR A 61 17.26 1.58 1.65
N GLY A 62 17.40 0.87 2.77
CA GLY A 62 18.70 0.46 3.30
C GLY A 62 19.46 -0.42 2.32
N VAL A 63 18.79 -1.42 1.72
CA VAL A 63 19.39 -2.28 0.71
C VAL A 63 19.76 -1.49 -0.56
N THR A 64 18.91 -0.57 -1.00
CA THR A 64 19.21 0.30 -2.15
C THR A 64 20.44 1.16 -1.88
N ALA A 65 20.57 1.74 -0.68
CA ALA A 65 21.74 2.51 -0.27
C ALA A 65 23.02 1.65 -0.29
N CYS A 66 22.95 0.41 0.21
CA CYS A 66 24.06 -0.55 0.13
C CYS A 66 24.41 -0.89 -1.33
N VAL A 67 23.42 -1.20 -2.17
CA VAL A 67 23.63 -1.49 -3.60
C VAL A 67 24.31 -0.31 -4.29
N LEU A 68 23.81 0.91 -4.08
CA LEU A 68 24.37 2.13 -4.65
C LEU A 68 25.82 2.34 -4.18
N PHE A 69 26.07 2.17 -2.87
CA PHE A 69 27.41 2.27 -2.28
C PHE A 69 28.41 1.30 -2.92
N PHE A 70 28.08 0.00 -2.95
CA PHE A 70 28.97 -1.03 -3.50
C PHE A 70 29.13 -0.91 -5.02
N TRP A 71 28.09 -0.47 -5.73
CA TRP A 71 28.14 -0.24 -7.17
C TRP A 71 29.03 0.97 -7.51
N CYS A 72 28.87 2.10 -6.81
CA CYS A 72 29.75 3.26 -6.94
C CYS A 72 31.20 2.92 -6.57
N LEU A 73 31.41 2.20 -5.46
CA LEU A 73 32.74 1.76 -5.05
C LEU A 73 33.38 0.87 -6.14
N LYS A 74 32.63 -0.05 -6.73
CA LYS A 74 33.11 -0.89 -7.84
C LYS A 74 33.53 -0.05 -9.05
N MET A 75 32.76 0.98 -9.42
CA MET A 75 33.11 1.89 -10.52
C MET A 75 34.37 2.70 -10.21
N ILE A 76 34.52 3.20 -8.98
CA ILE A 76 35.70 3.98 -8.54
C ILE A 76 36.96 3.11 -8.46
N LEU A 77 36.85 1.90 -7.91
CA LEU A 77 37.99 1.01 -7.75
C LEU A 77 38.49 0.48 -9.10
N ASN A 78 37.56 0.16 -10.01
CA ASN A 78 37.88 -0.37 -11.34
C ASN A 78 38.15 0.74 -12.38
N ARG A 79 37.85 2.01 -12.07
CA ARG A 79 37.95 3.17 -12.98
C ARG A 79 37.16 3.01 -14.28
N VAL A 80 36.06 2.28 -14.21
CA VAL A 80 35.17 2.08 -15.34
C VAL A 80 33.76 2.41 -14.90
N ILE A 81 33.04 3.16 -15.73
CA ILE A 81 31.61 3.38 -15.56
C ILE A 81 30.91 2.08 -15.95
N ILE A 82 30.38 1.37 -14.95
CA ILE A 82 29.66 0.11 -15.14
C ILE A 82 28.17 0.44 -15.21
N PHE A 83 27.73 0.97 -16.36
CA PHE A 83 26.33 1.27 -16.62
C PHE A 83 25.90 0.63 -17.93
N LYS A 84 24.86 -0.20 -17.88
CA LYS A 84 24.31 -0.87 -19.06
C LYS A 84 23.08 -0.11 -19.56
N ARG A 85 23.19 0.55 -20.70
CA ARG A 85 22.05 1.17 -21.39
C ARG A 85 21.04 0.11 -21.80
N THR A 86 19.77 0.43 -21.67
CA THR A 86 18.66 -0.48 -22.00
C THR A 86 17.66 0.21 -22.92
N MET A 87 16.85 -0.59 -23.61
CA MET A 87 15.74 -0.05 -24.38
C MET A 87 14.61 0.54 -23.51
N PHE A 88 14.62 0.26 -22.19
CA PHE A 88 13.67 0.82 -21.24
C PHE A 88 14.09 2.18 -20.69
N ASP A 89 15.28 2.67 -21.05
CA ASP A 89 15.84 3.91 -20.52
C ASP A 89 14.91 5.11 -20.76
N ILE A 90 14.45 5.29 -22.02
CA ILE A 90 13.57 6.41 -22.38
C ILE A 90 12.21 6.32 -21.66
N PRO A 91 11.46 5.20 -21.72
CA PRO A 91 10.21 5.06 -20.97
C PRO A 91 10.37 5.32 -19.46
N ILE A 92 11.42 4.77 -18.84
CA ILE A 92 11.65 4.92 -17.39
C ILE A 92 12.01 6.36 -17.03
N LEU A 93 12.84 7.03 -17.84
CA LEU A 93 13.20 8.43 -17.62
C LEU A 93 11.99 9.37 -17.81
N LEU A 94 11.16 9.14 -18.82
CA LEU A 94 9.92 9.90 -19.01
C LEU A 94 8.96 9.69 -17.84
N PHE A 95 8.82 8.45 -17.36
CA PHE A 95 8.04 8.17 -16.17
C PHE A 95 8.62 8.87 -14.94
N LEU A 96 9.90 8.73 -14.65
CA LEU A 96 10.54 9.41 -13.51
C LEU A 96 10.40 10.93 -13.58
N PHE A 97 10.58 11.52 -14.77
CA PHE A 97 10.37 12.96 -14.99
C PHE A 97 8.93 13.37 -14.70
N SER A 98 7.93 12.58 -15.14
CA SER A 98 6.53 12.87 -14.83
C SER A 98 6.25 12.87 -13.32
N GLN A 99 6.87 11.95 -12.58
CA GLN A 99 6.71 11.87 -11.12
C GLN A 99 7.39 13.05 -10.44
N PHE A 100 8.60 13.41 -10.88
CA PHE A 100 9.30 14.60 -10.40
C PHE A 100 8.49 15.89 -10.64
N ALA A 101 7.95 16.07 -11.84
CA ALA A 101 7.12 17.23 -12.17
C ALA A 101 5.84 17.26 -11.32
N SER A 102 5.18 16.11 -11.12
CA SER A 102 4.02 16.00 -10.23
C SER A 102 4.37 16.32 -8.77
N THR A 103 5.53 15.89 -8.27
CA THR A 103 6.03 16.27 -6.94
C THR A 103 6.27 17.78 -6.82
N LEU A 104 6.83 18.42 -7.85
CA LEU A 104 7.12 19.86 -7.85
C LEU A 104 5.85 20.71 -7.80
N PHE A 105 4.81 20.31 -8.53
CA PHE A 105 3.52 21.02 -8.58
C PHE A 105 2.48 20.45 -7.61
N SER A 106 2.91 19.64 -6.63
CA SER A 106 2.04 18.95 -5.69
C SER A 106 1.34 19.91 -4.73
N ILE A 107 0.12 19.56 -4.32
CA ILE A 107 -0.57 20.21 -3.18
C ILE A 107 0.12 19.93 -1.85
N ASP A 108 0.95 18.89 -1.79
CA ASP A 108 1.75 18.49 -0.64
C ASP A 108 3.08 17.86 -1.14
N PRO A 109 4.13 18.67 -1.36
CA PRO A 109 5.42 18.18 -1.84
C PRO A 109 6.11 17.21 -0.88
N HIS A 110 5.87 17.34 0.44
CA HIS A 110 6.45 16.45 1.45
C HIS A 110 5.90 15.03 1.29
N THR A 111 4.59 14.90 1.22
CA THR A 111 3.89 13.63 0.94
C THR A 111 4.27 13.07 -0.43
N SER A 112 4.40 13.90 -1.46
CA SER A 112 4.83 13.44 -2.79
C SER A 112 6.27 12.93 -2.85
N LEU A 113 7.15 13.44 -1.99
CA LEU A 113 8.54 13.00 -1.92
C LEU A 113 8.66 11.65 -1.20
N PHE A 114 8.08 11.53 -0.01
CA PHE A 114 8.28 10.38 0.87
C PHE A 114 7.16 9.32 0.81
N GLY A 115 5.99 9.67 0.27
CA GLY A 115 4.77 8.87 0.30
C GLY A 115 3.79 9.35 1.39
N TYR A 116 2.55 8.88 1.31
CA TYR A 116 1.54 9.17 2.33
C TYR A 116 1.91 8.49 3.65
N TYR A 117 1.80 9.20 4.78
CA TYR A 117 2.11 8.63 6.09
C TYR A 117 1.14 7.49 6.42
N GLY A 118 1.68 6.27 6.62
CA GLY A 118 0.90 5.03 6.71
C GLY A 118 0.80 4.25 5.38
N ARG A 119 1.29 4.81 4.27
CA ARG A 119 1.49 4.18 2.95
C ARG A 119 2.78 4.70 2.29
N PHE A 120 3.91 4.16 2.73
CA PHE A 120 5.25 4.64 2.38
C PHE A 120 5.74 4.24 0.98
N ASN A 121 4.96 3.44 0.24
CA ASN A 121 5.29 2.98 -1.12
C ASN A 121 4.52 3.78 -2.18
N GLY A 122 5.23 4.36 -3.13
CA GLY A 122 4.67 5.13 -4.24
C GLY A 122 5.20 6.57 -4.34
N GLY A 123 5.78 7.11 -3.27
CA GLY A 123 6.45 8.43 -3.29
C GLY A 123 7.66 8.47 -4.22
N LEU A 124 8.10 9.67 -4.60
CA LEU A 124 9.21 9.86 -5.55
C LEU A 124 10.49 9.12 -5.12
N VAL A 125 10.85 9.16 -3.82
CA VAL A 125 12.04 8.46 -3.30
C VAL A 125 11.93 6.94 -3.47
N SER A 126 10.74 6.37 -3.29
CA SER A 126 10.49 4.94 -3.53
C SER A 126 10.69 4.55 -4.99
N ILE A 127 10.19 5.37 -5.91
CA ILE A 127 10.33 5.15 -7.35
C ILE A 127 11.81 5.22 -7.77
N ILE A 128 12.55 6.22 -7.27
CA ILE A 128 14.00 6.33 -7.49
C ILE A 128 14.71 5.08 -6.95
N ALA A 129 14.36 4.62 -5.75
CA ALA A 129 14.99 3.44 -5.17
C ALA A 129 14.81 2.19 -6.04
N TYR A 130 13.59 1.93 -6.52
CA TYR A 130 13.34 0.80 -7.41
C TYR A 130 14.06 0.93 -8.77
N ILE A 131 14.17 2.14 -9.33
CA ILE A 131 14.92 2.39 -10.56
C ILE A 131 16.42 2.13 -10.35
N VAL A 132 16.99 2.56 -9.22
CA VAL A 132 18.39 2.27 -8.85
C VAL A 132 18.61 0.76 -8.72
N LEU A 133 17.67 0.04 -8.09
CA LEU A 133 17.72 -1.42 -8.01
C LEU A 133 17.64 -2.08 -9.39
N LEU A 134 16.83 -1.58 -10.32
CA LEU A 134 16.79 -2.10 -11.69
C LEU A 134 18.14 -1.93 -12.40
N TYR A 135 18.69 -0.72 -12.45
CA TYR A 135 19.94 -0.46 -13.17
C TYR A 135 21.16 -1.10 -12.49
N GLY A 136 21.18 -1.10 -11.15
CA GLY A 136 22.19 -1.81 -10.37
C GLY A 136 22.18 -3.31 -10.69
N PHE A 137 20.99 -3.90 -10.89
CA PHE A 137 20.85 -5.31 -11.21
C PHE A 137 21.33 -5.63 -12.63
N VAL A 138 20.82 -4.91 -13.63
CA VAL A 138 21.13 -5.15 -15.05
C VAL A 138 22.61 -4.88 -15.37
N SER A 139 23.24 -3.97 -14.64
CA SER A 139 24.66 -3.62 -14.85
C SER A 139 25.64 -4.62 -14.21
N ASN A 140 25.21 -5.43 -13.24
CA ASN A 140 26.12 -6.25 -12.43
C ASN A 140 25.88 -7.77 -12.51
N PHE A 141 24.73 -8.23 -13.01
CA PHE A 141 24.38 -9.64 -12.99
C PHE A 141 24.15 -10.26 -14.37
N SER A 142 24.00 -11.57 -14.36
CA SER A 142 23.68 -12.41 -15.52
C SER A 142 22.44 -13.25 -15.25
N THR A 143 21.99 -13.99 -16.27
CA THR A 143 20.86 -14.92 -16.21
C THR A 143 20.94 -15.92 -15.05
N LYS A 144 22.15 -16.34 -14.66
CA LYS A 144 22.35 -17.30 -13.55
C LYS A 144 21.83 -16.74 -12.23
N THR A 145 22.02 -15.45 -11.97
CA THR A 145 21.53 -14.79 -10.76
C THR A 145 20.01 -14.66 -10.77
N VAL A 146 19.42 -14.33 -11.93
CA VAL A 146 17.96 -14.27 -12.11
C VAL A 146 17.31 -15.60 -11.71
N ILE A 147 17.81 -16.72 -12.26
CA ILE A 147 17.27 -18.05 -11.95
C ILE A 147 17.37 -18.37 -10.46
N ARG A 148 18.48 -18.01 -9.80
CA ARG A 148 18.67 -18.24 -8.37
C ARG A 148 17.73 -17.40 -7.52
N ILE A 149 17.52 -16.13 -7.87
CA ILE A 149 16.57 -15.25 -7.18
C ILE A 149 15.15 -15.78 -7.31
N LEU A 150 14.73 -16.20 -8.51
CA LEU A 150 13.41 -16.78 -8.73
C LEU A 150 13.21 -18.07 -7.93
N LYS A 151 14.23 -18.93 -7.83
CA LYS A 151 14.17 -20.12 -6.95
C LYS A 151 14.09 -19.74 -5.48
N ALA A 152 14.87 -18.76 -5.02
CA ALA A 152 14.79 -18.26 -3.65
C ALA A 152 13.39 -17.71 -3.34
N SER A 153 12.80 -16.96 -4.28
CA SER A 153 11.43 -16.45 -4.17
C SER A 153 10.39 -17.57 -4.00
N LEU A 154 10.54 -18.69 -4.73
CA LEU A 154 9.65 -19.85 -4.54
C LEU A 154 9.76 -20.43 -3.13
N VAL A 155 10.98 -20.63 -2.62
CA VAL A 155 11.22 -21.13 -1.25
C VAL A 155 10.61 -20.18 -0.22
N VAL A 156 10.85 -18.88 -0.37
CA VAL A 156 10.32 -17.84 0.53
C VAL A 156 8.80 -17.82 0.48
N SER A 157 8.20 -17.85 -0.71
CA SER A 157 6.74 -17.89 -0.85
C SER A 157 6.12 -19.14 -0.23
N PHE A 158 6.81 -20.29 -0.26
CA PHE A 158 6.36 -21.49 0.44
C PHE A 158 6.27 -21.27 1.95
N PHE A 159 7.30 -20.69 2.56
CA PHE A 159 7.27 -20.35 3.99
C PHE A 159 6.22 -19.28 4.34
N VAL A 160 6.02 -18.29 3.46
CA VAL A 160 4.91 -17.31 3.60
C VAL A 160 3.54 -17.99 3.55
N ILE A 161 3.37 -19.01 2.70
CA ILE A 161 2.14 -19.81 2.65
C ILE A 161 1.96 -20.57 3.96
N LEU A 162 2.99 -21.26 4.47
CA LEU A 162 2.91 -21.99 5.74
C LEU A 162 2.58 -21.06 6.92
N TRP A 163 3.17 -19.87 6.95
CA TRP A 163 2.87 -18.84 7.93
C TRP A 163 1.40 -18.40 7.87
N GLY A 164 0.84 -18.21 6.67
CA GLY A 164 -0.57 -17.87 6.51
C GLY A 164 -1.52 -19.02 6.84
N LEU A 165 -1.15 -20.26 6.48
CA LEU A 165 -1.97 -21.44 6.70
C LEU A 165 -2.13 -21.76 8.18
N SER A 166 -1.07 -21.60 8.98
CA SER A 166 -1.13 -21.75 10.43
C SER A 166 -2.09 -20.72 11.05
N ALA A 167 -2.00 -19.45 10.64
CA ALA A 167 -2.95 -18.41 11.08
C ALA A 167 -4.40 -18.70 10.66
N LYS A 168 -4.61 -19.28 9.46
CA LYS A 168 -5.93 -19.67 8.94
C LYS A 168 -6.63 -20.71 9.81
N ILE A 169 -5.88 -21.62 10.45
CA ILE A 169 -6.41 -22.66 11.34
C ILE A 169 -6.43 -22.24 12.82
N GLY A 170 -6.08 -20.98 13.14
CA GLY A 170 -6.17 -20.40 14.49
C GLY A 170 -4.84 -20.23 15.23
N TYR A 171 -3.73 -20.75 14.70
CA TYR A 171 -2.39 -20.66 15.31
C TYR A 171 -1.55 -19.63 14.55
N ASP A 172 -1.64 -18.35 14.89
CA ASP A 172 -0.94 -17.29 14.15
C ASP A 172 0.48 -17.04 14.70
N PRO A 173 1.56 -17.34 13.95
CA PRO A 173 2.92 -17.08 14.40
C PRO A 173 3.20 -15.57 14.59
N THR A 174 2.44 -14.70 13.90
CA THR A 174 2.54 -13.24 14.06
C THR A 174 2.07 -12.81 15.45
N CYS A 175 0.92 -13.33 15.90
CA CYS A 175 0.43 -13.06 17.25
C CYS A 175 1.37 -13.65 18.30
N PHE A 176 1.96 -14.81 18.04
CA PHE A 176 2.98 -15.38 18.93
C PHE A 176 4.21 -14.46 19.04
N LEU A 177 4.72 -13.92 17.93
CA LEU A 177 5.84 -12.98 17.97
C LEU A 177 5.52 -11.65 18.67
N PHE A 178 4.28 -11.17 18.58
CA PHE A 178 3.92 -9.85 19.09
C PHE A 178 3.37 -9.87 20.52
N THR A 179 2.74 -10.97 20.92
CA THR A 179 1.98 -11.08 22.18
C THR A 179 2.33 -12.31 22.99
N GLU A 180 3.27 -13.14 22.52
CA GLU A 180 3.67 -14.43 23.12
C GLU A 180 2.53 -15.46 23.21
N ARG A 181 1.41 -15.22 22.51
CA ARG A 181 0.24 -16.10 22.47
C ARG A 181 0.03 -16.63 21.06
N LEU A 182 0.08 -17.96 20.91
CA LEU A 182 -0.17 -18.64 19.63
C LEU A 182 -1.68 -18.79 19.36
N THR A 183 -2.36 -17.67 19.19
CA THR A 183 -3.77 -17.56 18.82
C THR A 183 -3.93 -16.56 17.68
N ASN A 184 -5.12 -16.42 17.11
CA ASN A 184 -5.42 -15.35 16.14
C ASN A 184 -6.15 -14.15 16.77
N SER A 185 -6.24 -14.11 18.11
CA SER A 185 -7.03 -13.11 18.85
C SER A 185 -6.31 -11.78 19.05
N CYS A 186 -5.04 -11.66 18.63
CA CYS A 186 -4.32 -10.38 18.73
C CYS A 186 -4.80 -9.35 17.69
N TRP A 187 -5.54 -9.80 16.67
CA TRP A 187 -6.02 -8.95 15.61
C TRP A 187 -7.37 -8.31 15.91
N THR A 188 -7.59 -7.13 15.35
CA THR A 188 -8.88 -6.43 15.40
C THR A 188 -9.90 -7.05 14.45
N ASP A 189 -11.17 -6.65 14.56
CA ASP A 189 -12.24 -7.12 13.66
C ASP A 189 -11.97 -6.87 12.17
N GLN A 190 -11.09 -5.92 11.85
CA GLN A 190 -10.70 -5.61 10.48
C GLN A 190 -9.69 -6.62 9.90
N PHE A 191 -8.96 -7.35 10.74
CA PHE A 191 -7.91 -8.29 10.34
C PHE A 191 -8.22 -9.70 10.82
N ARG A 192 -8.98 -10.47 10.03
CA ARG A 192 -9.38 -11.84 10.40
C ARG A 192 -8.66 -12.88 9.56
N PRO A 193 -7.46 -13.36 9.96
CA PRO A 193 -6.67 -14.31 9.16
C PRO A 193 -7.38 -15.66 8.97
N ALA A 194 -8.23 -16.06 9.93
CA ALA A 194 -9.07 -17.23 9.85
C ALA A 194 -10.18 -17.13 8.78
N GLU A 195 -10.59 -15.92 8.38
CA GLU A 195 -11.55 -15.72 7.29
C GLU A 195 -10.80 -15.50 5.96
N ARG A 196 -9.87 -14.55 5.96
CA ARG A 196 -9.08 -14.15 4.79
C ARG A 196 -7.60 -14.14 5.14
N MET A 197 -6.85 -15.05 4.55
CA MET A 197 -5.42 -15.20 4.83
C MET A 197 -4.62 -14.01 4.27
N PHE A 198 -3.77 -13.40 5.11
CA PHE A 198 -2.88 -12.30 4.71
C PHE A 198 -1.39 -12.52 5.06
N SER A 199 -1.08 -13.43 5.99
CA SER A 199 0.31 -13.80 6.35
C SER A 199 1.18 -12.58 6.70
N THR A 200 2.49 -12.67 6.50
CA THR A 200 3.49 -11.62 6.74
C THR A 200 3.37 -10.40 5.80
N LEU A 201 2.44 -10.47 4.84
CA LEU A 201 2.17 -9.41 3.86
C LEU A 201 1.10 -8.44 4.35
N GLY A 202 0.40 -8.71 5.46
CA GLY A 202 -0.47 -7.74 6.13
C GLY A 202 -1.85 -7.50 5.49
N GLN A 203 -2.06 -7.84 4.22
CA GLN A 203 -3.39 -7.76 3.59
C GLN A 203 -3.64 -8.89 2.57
N PRO A 204 -4.87 -9.45 2.48
CA PRO A 204 -5.11 -10.65 1.67
C PRO A 204 -4.88 -10.45 0.16
N ASN A 205 -5.22 -9.30 -0.40
CA ASN A 205 -4.96 -9.00 -1.81
C ASN A 205 -3.46 -8.85 -2.11
N TRP A 206 -2.66 -8.31 -1.17
CA TRP A 206 -1.20 -8.21 -1.35
C TRP A 206 -0.56 -9.60 -1.34
N LEU A 207 -0.98 -10.47 -0.41
CA LEU A 207 -0.56 -11.87 -0.40
C LEU A 207 -0.97 -12.58 -1.70
N GLY A 208 -2.23 -12.43 -2.13
CA GLY A 208 -2.73 -13.08 -3.34
C GLY A 208 -1.95 -12.67 -4.59
N ALA A 209 -1.61 -11.38 -4.73
CA ALA A 209 -0.82 -10.87 -5.84
C ALA A 209 0.63 -11.39 -5.81
N TYR A 210 1.27 -11.41 -4.63
CA TYR A 210 2.59 -12.00 -4.45
C TYR A 210 2.62 -13.50 -4.81
N LEU A 211 1.59 -14.26 -4.42
CA LEU A 211 1.48 -15.69 -4.75
C LEU A 211 1.20 -15.92 -6.23
N ALA A 212 0.38 -15.07 -6.89
CA ALA A 212 0.10 -15.16 -8.32
C ALA A 212 1.39 -15.00 -9.17
N ILE A 213 2.27 -14.07 -8.81
CA ILE A 213 3.59 -13.91 -9.45
C ILE A 213 4.39 -15.22 -9.32
N ASN A 214 4.50 -15.75 -8.11
CA ASN A 214 5.27 -16.95 -7.81
C ASN A 214 4.65 -18.23 -8.42
N PHE A 215 3.33 -18.27 -8.63
CA PHE A 215 2.64 -19.35 -9.31
C PHE A 215 3.20 -19.55 -10.73
N PHE A 216 3.34 -18.48 -11.51
CA PHE A 216 3.87 -18.57 -12.88
C PHE A 216 5.38 -18.88 -12.92
N VAL A 217 6.14 -18.43 -11.92
CA VAL A 217 7.55 -18.82 -11.74
C VAL A 217 7.67 -20.31 -11.42
N GLY A 218 6.84 -20.83 -10.52
CA GLY A 218 6.79 -22.26 -10.18
C GLY A 218 6.36 -23.12 -11.36
N LEU A 219 5.36 -22.66 -12.13
CA LEU A 219 4.88 -23.33 -13.34
C LEU A 219 6.01 -23.49 -14.38
N PHE A 220 6.84 -22.47 -14.57
CA PHE A 220 8.01 -22.55 -15.45
C PHE A 220 8.99 -23.64 -15.02
N PHE A 221 9.40 -23.66 -13.75
CA PHE A 221 10.35 -24.66 -13.27
C PHE A 221 9.77 -26.07 -13.35
N LEU A 222 8.46 -26.22 -13.10
CA LEU A 222 7.79 -27.51 -13.24
C LEU A 222 7.79 -28.00 -14.69
N VAL A 223 7.34 -27.18 -15.65
CA VAL A 223 7.28 -27.56 -17.07
C VAL A 223 8.66 -27.84 -17.63
N THR A 224 9.66 -27.02 -17.28
CA THR A 224 11.03 -27.26 -17.74
C THR A 224 11.67 -28.50 -17.11
N GLY A 225 11.29 -28.87 -15.88
CA GLY A 225 11.64 -30.15 -15.27
C GLY A 225 11.12 -31.34 -16.08
N PHE A 226 9.85 -31.30 -16.49
CA PHE A 226 9.26 -32.34 -17.34
C PHE A 226 9.91 -32.45 -18.73
N VAL A 227 10.35 -31.33 -19.32
CA VAL A 227 10.97 -31.32 -20.66
C VAL A 227 12.40 -31.87 -20.64
N LYS A 228 13.17 -31.64 -19.56
CA LYS A 228 14.57 -32.03 -19.48
C LYS A 228 14.80 -33.50 -19.11
N GLU A 229 13.86 -34.14 -18.42
CA GLU A 229 14.07 -35.48 -17.87
C GLU A 229 13.29 -36.57 -18.61
N LYS A 230 14.03 -37.52 -19.19
CA LYS A 230 13.48 -38.73 -19.83
C LYS A 230 12.92 -39.75 -18.81
N ASN A 231 13.23 -39.61 -17.52
CA ASN A 231 12.81 -40.55 -16.47
C ASN A 231 11.85 -39.87 -15.47
N HIS A 232 10.61 -40.36 -15.41
CA HIS A 232 9.45 -39.69 -14.82
C HIS A 232 9.38 -39.62 -13.28
N LYS A 233 10.44 -39.97 -12.54
CA LYS A 233 10.42 -40.08 -11.06
C LYS A 233 11.47 -39.21 -10.38
N ASN A 234 11.43 -37.90 -10.61
CA ASN A 234 12.26 -36.95 -9.88
C ASN A 234 11.47 -36.29 -8.73
N ILE A 235 12.03 -36.37 -7.53
CA ILE A 235 11.49 -35.75 -6.32
C ILE A 235 11.35 -34.23 -6.47
N SER A 236 12.23 -33.58 -7.23
CA SER A 236 12.17 -32.13 -7.43
C SER A 236 10.92 -31.68 -8.21
N THR A 237 10.52 -32.45 -9.23
CA THR A 237 9.29 -32.23 -9.99
C THR A 237 8.04 -32.45 -9.14
N LEU A 238 8.06 -33.47 -8.26
CA LEU A 238 6.99 -33.69 -7.28
C LEU A 238 6.88 -32.53 -6.29
N LEU A 239 8.01 -32.05 -5.74
CA LEU A 239 8.04 -30.91 -4.82
C LEU A 239 7.51 -29.63 -5.46
N LEU A 240 7.87 -29.35 -6.73
CA LEU A 240 7.35 -28.21 -7.48
C LEU A 240 5.84 -28.33 -7.75
N TYR A 241 5.36 -29.55 -8.01
CA TYR A 241 3.93 -29.80 -8.19
C TYR A 241 3.16 -29.56 -6.88
N LEU A 242 3.63 -30.13 -5.76
CA LEU A 242 3.05 -29.90 -4.44
C LEU A 242 3.08 -28.41 -4.08
N TYR A 243 4.18 -27.72 -4.37
CA TYR A 243 4.29 -26.28 -4.18
C TYR A 243 3.19 -25.52 -4.93
N LEU A 244 2.90 -25.84 -6.20
CA LEU A 244 1.83 -25.15 -6.94
C LEU A 244 0.45 -25.42 -6.34
N LEU A 245 0.20 -26.61 -5.81
CA LEU A 245 -1.06 -26.91 -5.09
C LEU A 245 -1.17 -26.06 -3.82
N PHE A 246 -0.13 -26.02 -2.99
CA PHE A 246 -0.10 -25.19 -1.77
C PHE A 246 -0.20 -23.69 -2.09
N ASN A 247 0.49 -23.23 -3.13
CA ASN A 247 0.40 -21.85 -3.60
C ASN A 247 -1.03 -21.50 -4.02
N PHE A 248 -1.67 -22.35 -4.82
CA PHE A 248 -3.04 -22.12 -5.27
C PHE A 248 -4.07 -22.19 -4.13
N ILE A 249 -3.90 -23.11 -3.16
CA ILE A 249 -4.68 -23.11 -1.90
C ILE A 249 -4.51 -21.78 -1.17
N GLY A 250 -3.27 -21.29 -1.08
CA GLY A 250 -2.97 -19.99 -0.51
C GLY A 250 -3.73 -18.85 -1.20
N ILE A 251 -3.71 -18.82 -2.54
CA ILE A 251 -4.47 -17.84 -3.32
C ILE A 251 -5.97 -17.91 -3.02
N LEU A 252 -6.57 -19.11 -2.96
CA LEU A 252 -7.99 -19.26 -2.61
C LEU A 252 -8.32 -18.75 -1.21
N PHE A 253 -7.46 -19.02 -0.22
CA PHE A 253 -7.66 -18.58 1.16
C PHE A 253 -7.46 -17.08 1.39
N THR A 254 -6.79 -16.37 0.48
CA THR A 254 -6.79 -14.90 0.51
C THR A 254 -8.17 -14.30 0.20
N ARG A 255 -9.04 -15.07 -0.47
CA ARG A 255 -10.32 -14.60 -1.01
C ARG A 255 -10.15 -13.36 -1.92
N SER A 256 -8.99 -13.22 -2.56
CA SER A 256 -8.67 -12.10 -3.45
C SER A 256 -9.18 -12.37 -4.87
N ARG A 257 -10.28 -11.70 -5.25
CA ARG A 257 -10.88 -11.85 -6.59
C ARG A 257 -9.89 -11.51 -7.71
N SER A 258 -9.10 -10.45 -7.54
CA SER A 258 -8.13 -10.01 -8.56
C SER A 258 -6.99 -11.01 -8.77
N SER A 259 -6.54 -11.66 -7.69
CA SER A 259 -5.49 -12.69 -7.76
C SER A 259 -5.98 -13.95 -8.47
N LEU A 260 -7.24 -14.36 -8.24
CA LEU A 260 -7.86 -15.48 -8.95
C LEU A 260 -8.02 -15.18 -10.44
N VAL A 261 -8.48 -13.97 -10.80
CA VAL A 261 -8.57 -13.53 -12.19
C VAL A 261 -7.18 -13.52 -12.85
N ALA A 262 -6.16 -13.02 -12.16
CA ALA A 262 -4.78 -13.01 -12.68
C ALA A 262 -4.27 -14.42 -12.99
N VAL A 263 -4.42 -15.37 -12.06
CA VAL A 263 -4.01 -16.77 -12.29
C VAL A 263 -4.83 -17.41 -13.41
N LEU A 264 -6.15 -17.22 -13.43
CA LEU A 264 -7.01 -17.78 -14.47
C LEU A 264 -6.61 -17.29 -15.86
N VAL A 265 -6.51 -15.96 -16.05
CA VAL A 265 -6.11 -15.36 -17.33
C VAL A 265 -4.72 -15.84 -17.74
N GLY A 266 -3.76 -15.86 -16.81
CA GLY A 266 -2.40 -16.28 -17.16
C GLY A 266 -2.29 -17.78 -17.45
N VAL A 267 -3.04 -18.64 -16.76
CA VAL A 267 -3.12 -20.08 -17.06
C VAL A 267 -3.76 -20.31 -18.43
N LEU A 268 -4.81 -19.58 -18.78
CA LEU A 268 -5.42 -19.65 -20.12
C LEU A 268 -4.42 -19.27 -21.22
N ILE A 269 -3.70 -18.16 -21.05
CA ILE A 269 -2.65 -17.74 -22.00
C ILE A 269 -1.54 -18.79 -22.09
N PHE A 270 -1.12 -19.36 -20.95
CA PHE A 270 -0.11 -20.42 -20.91
C PHE A 270 -0.55 -21.67 -21.67
N ILE A 271 -1.78 -22.15 -21.44
CA ILE A 271 -2.35 -23.32 -22.12
C ILE A 271 -2.44 -23.06 -23.62
N ILE A 272 -2.94 -21.89 -24.04
CA ILE A 272 -3.05 -21.51 -25.45
C ILE A 272 -1.66 -21.54 -26.11
N TYR A 273 -0.65 -20.96 -25.47
CA TYR A 273 0.72 -20.95 -25.99
C TYR A 273 1.28 -22.38 -26.14
N VAL A 274 1.17 -23.20 -25.10
CA VAL A 274 1.68 -24.58 -25.11
C VAL A 274 0.94 -25.42 -26.17
N PHE A 275 -0.38 -25.25 -26.29
CA PHE A 275 -1.19 -25.92 -27.29
C PHE A 275 -0.70 -25.60 -28.71
N PHE A 276 -0.52 -24.32 -29.05
CA PHE A 276 -0.02 -23.95 -30.39
C PHE A 276 1.42 -24.41 -30.65
N GLN A 277 2.27 -24.41 -29.63
CA GLN A 277 3.67 -24.78 -29.79
C GLN A 277 3.87 -26.29 -29.94
N TRP A 278 2.99 -27.10 -29.33
CA TRP A 278 3.12 -28.56 -29.29
C TRP A 278 1.97 -29.31 -29.94
N LYS A 279 1.04 -28.64 -30.65
CA LYS A 279 -0.17 -29.26 -31.25
C LYS A 279 0.12 -30.56 -32.01
N ASP A 280 1.21 -30.61 -32.75
CA ASP A 280 1.59 -31.75 -33.61
C ASP A 280 2.18 -32.92 -32.80
N SER A 281 2.45 -32.71 -31.50
CA SER A 281 2.98 -33.69 -30.54
C SER A 281 1.94 -34.11 -29.48
N ILE A 282 0.70 -33.61 -29.54
CA ILE A 282 -0.36 -33.94 -28.57
C ILE A 282 -1.00 -35.29 -28.94
N GLY A 283 -0.49 -36.37 -28.38
CA GLY A 283 -1.14 -37.70 -28.40
C GLY A 283 -2.00 -37.96 -27.16
N GLN A 284 -2.79 -39.05 -27.18
CA GLN A 284 -3.56 -39.53 -26.01
C GLN A 284 -2.78 -39.57 -24.67
N PRO A 285 -1.48 -40.00 -24.61
CA PRO A 285 -0.74 -39.99 -23.34
C PRO A 285 -0.47 -38.59 -22.78
N VAL A 286 -0.39 -37.55 -23.62
CA VAL A 286 -0.20 -36.15 -23.19
C VAL A 286 -1.49 -35.62 -22.56
N VAL A 287 -2.64 -35.91 -23.19
CA VAL A 287 -3.98 -35.54 -22.67
C VAL A 287 -4.22 -36.17 -21.29
N LYS A 288 -3.89 -37.46 -21.11
CA LYS A 288 -4.03 -38.14 -19.81
C LYS A 288 -3.16 -37.49 -18.72
N LYS A 289 -1.92 -37.12 -19.04
CA LYS A 289 -1.02 -36.40 -18.11
C LYS A 289 -1.53 -34.99 -17.78
N PHE A 290 -2.10 -34.30 -18.76
CA PHE A 290 -2.70 -32.98 -18.57
C PHE A 290 -3.93 -33.05 -17.66
N ILE A 291 -4.83 -34.02 -17.88
CA ILE A 291 -5.98 -34.25 -17.00
C ILE A 291 -5.51 -34.54 -15.58
N LEU A 292 -4.52 -35.43 -15.41
CA LEU A 292 -3.96 -35.76 -14.09
C LEU A 292 -3.34 -34.54 -13.39
N PHE A 293 -2.76 -33.61 -14.15
CA PHE A 293 -2.22 -32.35 -13.62
C PHE A 293 -3.31 -31.37 -13.20
N VAL A 294 -4.40 -31.24 -13.97
CA VAL A 294 -5.47 -30.25 -13.72
C VAL A 294 -6.48 -30.73 -12.67
N CYS A 295 -6.78 -32.03 -12.60
CA CYS A 295 -7.78 -32.59 -11.71
C CYS A 295 -7.64 -32.15 -10.24
N PRO A 296 -6.43 -32.15 -9.63
CA PRO A 296 -6.26 -31.70 -8.25
C PRO A 296 -6.58 -30.22 -8.04
N PHE A 297 -6.30 -29.34 -9.01
CA PHE A 297 -6.69 -27.94 -8.93
C PHE A 297 -8.21 -27.77 -8.95
N ILE A 298 -8.91 -28.52 -9.80
CA ILE A 298 -10.39 -28.52 -9.84
C ILE A 298 -10.95 -29.01 -8.51
N LEU A 299 -10.41 -30.11 -7.96
CA LEU A 299 -10.82 -30.64 -6.66
C LEU A 299 -10.61 -29.62 -5.53
N ILE A 300 -9.47 -28.92 -5.53
CA ILE A 300 -9.17 -27.85 -4.58
C ILE A 300 -10.21 -26.71 -4.68
N VAL A 301 -10.61 -26.29 -5.89
CA VAL A 301 -11.68 -25.29 -6.07
C VAL A 301 -13.02 -25.80 -5.55
N LEU A 302 -13.36 -27.07 -5.79
CA LEU A 302 -14.61 -27.67 -5.30
C LEU A 302 -14.65 -27.76 -3.77
N VAL A 303 -13.54 -28.11 -3.13
CA VAL A 303 -13.42 -28.26 -1.67
C VAL A 303 -13.36 -26.92 -0.97
N PHE A 304 -12.46 -26.02 -1.38
CA PHE A 304 -12.19 -24.77 -0.65
C PHE A 304 -12.98 -23.56 -1.15
N LYS A 305 -13.65 -23.71 -2.29
CA LYS A 305 -14.51 -22.70 -2.93
C LYS A 305 -13.72 -21.45 -3.36
N THR A 306 -14.32 -20.64 -4.23
CA THR A 306 -13.68 -19.42 -4.74
C THR A 306 -13.80 -18.24 -3.77
N GLY A 307 -14.79 -18.24 -2.88
CA GLY A 307 -15.12 -17.08 -2.04
C GLY A 307 -15.99 -16.04 -2.76
N ILE A 308 -16.49 -16.38 -3.95
CA ILE A 308 -17.40 -15.56 -4.75
C ILE A 308 -18.74 -16.25 -4.73
N GLN A 309 -19.70 -15.71 -3.99
CA GLN A 309 -21.00 -16.35 -3.73
C GLN A 309 -21.72 -16.77 -5.03
N SER A 310 -21.68 -15.93 -6.06
CA SER A 310 -22.29 -16.21 -7.37
C SER A 310 -21.70 -17.42 -8.07
N ILE A 311 -20.42 -17.71 -7.87
CA ILE A 311 -19.73 -18.88 -8.45
C ILE A 311 -19.90 -20.09 -7.52
N ASP A 312 -19.73 -19.88 -6.22
CA ASP A 312 -19.72 -20.92 -5.20
C ASP A 312 -21.06 -21.66 -5.07
N LYS A 313 -22.18 -21.01 -5.45
CA LYS A 313 -23.51 -21.60 -5.58
C LYS A 313 -23.53 -22.78 -6.57
N TYR A 314 -22.80 -22.67 -7.67
CA TYR A 314 -22.70 -23.72 -8.70
C TYR A 314 -21.66 -24.79 -8.35
N LEU A 315 -20.68 -24.44 -7.51
CA LEU A 315 -19.65 -25.38 -7.02
C LEU A 315 -20.13 -26.22 -5.83
N SER A 316 -21.21 -25.81 -5.13
CA SER A 316 -21.88 -26.70 -4.17
C SER A 316 -22.62 -27.79 -4.91
N ILE A 317 -22.18 -29.03 -4.73
CA ILE A 317 -23.12 -30.15 -4.75
C ILE A 317 -24.23 -29.76 -3.77
N ARG A 318 -25.50 -29.81 -4.20
CA ARG A 318 -26.67 -29.66 -3.30
C ARG A 318 -26.64 -30.84 -2.33
N THR A 319 -25.75 -30.81 -1.36
CA THR A 319 -25.80 -31.73 -0.24
C THR A 319 -26.94 -31.23 0.61
N TYR A 320 -28.05 -31.95 0.51
CA TYR A 320 -29.22 -31.90 1.36
C TYR A 320 -28.81 -32.31 2.79
N LEU A 321 -27.95 -31.51 3.40
CA LEU A 321 -27.57 -31.61 4.79
C LEU A 321 -27.88 -30.25 5.37
N ASN A 322 -28.80 -30.26 6.34
CA ASN A 322 -29.10 -29.16 7.23
C ASN A 322 -27.82 -28.77 7.99
N THR A 323 -26.88 -28.09 7.35
CA THR A 323 -25.95 -27.25 8.07
C THR A 323 -26.77 -26.06 8.56
N PRO A 324 -26.89 -25.83 9.87
CA PRO A 324 -27.47 -24.59 10.35
C PRO A 324 -26.77 -23.46 9.61
N LYS A 325 -27.52 -22.49 9.13
CA LYS A 325 -26.95 -21.21 8.73
C LYS A 325 -26.09 -20.79 9.92
N VAL A 326 -24.77 -20.97 9.82
CA VAL A 326 -23.84 -20.14 10.57
C VAL A 326 -24.04 -18.79 9.91
N THR A 327 -25.11 -18.11 10.37
CA THR A 327 -25.20 -16.67 10.33
C THR A 327 -23.82 -16.23 10.78
N PRO A 328 -23.05 -15.52 9.93
CA PRO A 328 -21.84 -14.92 10.43
C PRO A 328 -22.29 -14.15 11.68
N ALA A 329 -21.63 -14.42 12.81
CA ALA A 329 -21.79 -13.61 14.01
C ALA A 329 -21.20 -12.24 13.68
N ILE A 330 -21.93 -11.50 12.86
CA ILE A 330 -21.82 -10.08 12.65
C ILE A 330 -22.52 -9.53 13.88
N GLY A 331 -21.73 -8.99 14.81
CA GLY A 331 -22.27 -8.15 15.86
C GLY A 331 -23.23 -7.16 15.21
N LYS A 332 -24.48 -7.17 15.68
CA LYS A 332 -25.52 -6.24 15.26
C LYS A 332 -24.98 -4.82 15.34
N THR A 333 -24.56 -4.28 14.21
CA THR A 333 -24.47 -2.86 13.93
C THR A 333 -25.13 -2.67 12.57
N GLN A 334 -26.12 -1.80 12.53
CA GLN A 334 -27.02 -1.61 11.40
C GLN A 334 -26.28 -1.18 10.14
N GLY A 335 -26.72 -1.73 9.01
CA GLY A 335 -26.29 -1.37 7.66
C GLY A 335 -25.96 -2.62 6.85
N ASN A 336 -26.68 -2.85 5.76
CA ASN A 336 -26.26 -3.84 4.76
C ASN A 336 -24.84 -3.48 4.29
N VAL A 337 -23.87 -4.36 4.54
CA VAL A 337 -22.49 -4.17 4.07
C VAL A 337 -22.50 -4.01 2.55
N THR A 338 -22.09 -2.84 2.05
CA THR A 338 -22.09 -2.56 0.62
C THR A 338 -21.03 -3.40 -0.07
N GLU A 339 -21.32 -3.94 -1.26
CA GLU A 339 -20.33 -4.71 -1.98
C GLU A 339 -19.10 -3.86 -2.36
N SER A 340 -17.90 -4.37 -2.08
CA SER A 340 -16.64 -3.68 -2.34
C SER A 340 -16.46 -3.19 -3.79
N PHE A 341 -17.09 -3.84 -4.78
CA PHE A 341 -17.00 -3.39 -6.17
C PHE A 341 -17.86 -2.15 -6.43
N ASP A 342 -19.02 -2.03 -5.79
CA ASP A 342 -19.87 -0.85 -5.93
C ASP A 342 -19.25 0.37 -5.27
N ILE A 343 -18.63 0.18 -4.11
CA ILE A 343 -17.83 1.23 -3.45
C ILE A 343 -16.70 1.71 -4.37
N ARG A 344 -15.97 0.78 -5.02
CA ARG A 344 -14.90 1.14 -5.95
C ARG A 344 -15.38 1.95 -7.15
N LYS A 345 -16.56 1.68 -7.70
CA LYS A 345 -17.11 2.50 -8.81
C LYS A 345 -17.24 3.96 -8.38
N ILE A 346 -17.71 4.21 -7.15
CA ILE A 346 -17.83 5.55 -6.58
C ILE A 346 -16.44 6.19 -6.41
N VAL A 347 -15.47 5.46 -5.84
CA VAL A 347 -14.09 5.93 -5.68
C VAL A 347 -13.43 6.24 -7.03
N TRP A 348 -13.66 5.40 -8.04
CA TRP A 348 -13.17 5.58 -9.40
C TRP A 348 -13.77 6.81 -10.07
N GLN A 349 -15.06 7.08 -9.86
CA GLN A 349 -15.69 8.31 -10.33
C GLN A 349 -15.00 9.54 -9.74
N GLY A 350 -14.71 9.53 -8.43
CA GLY A 350 -13.93 10.59 -7.79
C GLY A 350 -12.52 10.71 -8.37
N ALA A 351 -11.80 9.61 -8.58
CA ALA A 351 -10.46 9.62 -9.19
C ALA A 351 -10.47 10.21 -10.61
N ILE A 352 -11.47 9.87 -11.43
CA ILE A 352 -11.65 10.44 -12.78
C ILE A 352 -11.94 11.94 -12.70
N ASN A 353 -12.83 12.36 -11.80
CA ASN A 353 -13.14 13.78 -11.60
C ASN A 353 -11.90 14.57 -11.17
N LEU A 354 -11.05 13.96 -10.32
CA LEU A 354 -9.81 14.59 -9.88
C LEU A 354 -8.80 14.74 -11.02
N GLY A 355 -8.60 13.68 -11.82
CA GLY A 355 -7.72 13.73 -12.99
C GLY A 355 -8.21 14.74 -14.05
N LYS A 356 -9.52 14.89 -14.23
CA LYS A 356 -10.10 15.93 -15.09
C LYS A 356 -9.87 17.34 -14.55
N LYS A 357 -9.91 17.52 -13.22
CA LYS A 357 -9.64 18.80 -12.56
C LYS A 357 -8.16 19.19 -12.60
N TYR A 358 -7.25 18.22 -12.57
CA TYR A 358 -5.79 18.40 -12.62
C TYR A 358 -5.14 17.59 -13.76
N PRO A 359 -5.37 17.94 -15.04
CA PRO A 359 -5.12 17.04 -16.17
C PRO A 359 -3.65 16.81 -16.51
N PHE A 360 -2.73 17.74 -16.20
CA PHE A 360 -1.33 17.62 -16.63
C PHE A 360 -0.49 16.80 -15.66
N PHE A 361 -0.33 17.31 -14.43
CA PHE A 361 0.55 16.74 -13.40
C PHE A 361 -0.21 16.24 -12.16
N GLY A 362 -1.55 16.20 -12.22
CA GLY A 362 -2.40 15.77 -11.11
C GLY A 362 -2.27 16.63 -9.87
N THR A 363 -2.71 16.11 -8.72
CA THR A 363 -2.58 16.78 -7.42
C THR A 363 -1.23 16.59 -6.74
N GLY A 364 -0.37 15.72 -7.28
CA GLY A 364 0.90 15.32 -6.67
C GLY A 364 0.93 13.84 -6.31
N VAL A 365 2.08 13.20 -6.51
CA VAL A 365 2.35 11.79 -6.16
C VAL A 365 1.87 11.48 -4.73
N GLU A 366 1.18 10.36 -4.53
CA GLU A 366 0.64 9.90 -3.23
C GLU A 366 -0.31 10.86 -2.47
N THR A 367 -0.81 11.94 -3.09
CA THR A 367 -1.71 12.91 -2.42
C THR A 367 -3.20 12.52 -2.45
N PHE A 368 -3.54 11.32 -2.91
CA PHE A 368 -4.94 10.88 -3.09
C PHE A 368 -5.74 10.92 -1.78
N ALA A 369 -5.09 10.62 -0.64
CA ALA A 369 -5.65 10.69 0.71
C ALA A 369 -6.28 12.04 1.06
N TYR A 370 -5.75 13.13 0.51
CA TYR A 370 -6.22 14.50 0.78
C TYR A 370 -7.13 14.99 -0.33
N SER A 371 -6.73 14.75 -1.57
CA SER A 371 -7.38 15.29 -2.75
C SER A 371 -8.68 14.60 -3.14
N TYR A 372 -8.89 13.35 -2.70
CA TYR A 372 -10.15 12.65 -2.95
C TYR A 372 -11.35 13.40 -2.35
N TYR A 373 -11.20 14.04 -1.19
CA TYR A 373 -12.26 14.85 -0.57
C TYR A 373 -12.78 15.97 -1.49
N PHE A 374 -11.93 16.51 -2.37
CA PHE A 374 -12.29 17.62 -3.27
C PHE A 374 -13.38 17.26 -4.26
N VAL A 375 -13.54 15.96 -4.54
CA VAL A 375 -14.42 15.42 -5.58
C VAL A 375 -15.13 14.13 -5.13
N ARG A 376 -15.14 13.84 -3.82
CA ARG A 376 -15.77 12.66 -3.25
C ARG A 376 -17.27 12.69 -3.57
N PRO A 377 -17.81 11.73 -4.35
CA PRO A 377 -19.23 11.75 -4.71
C PRO A 377 -20.12 11.61 -3.46
N SER A 378 -21.29 12.26 -3.45
CA SER A 378 -22.23 12.24 -2.32
C SER A 378 -22.77 10.83 -2.04
N GLU A 379 -22.88 9.98 -3.06
CA GLU A 379 -23.33 8.59 -2.96
C GLU A 379 -22.45 7.77 -2.02
N HIS A 380 -21.19 8.17 -1.83
CA HIS A 380 -20.29 7.54 -0.88
C HIS A 380 -20.85 7.54 0.55
N ASN A 381 -21.60 8.59 0.92
CA ASN A 381 -22.19 8.71 2.26
C ASN A 381 -23.17 7.59 2.61
N LEU A 382 -23.67 6.87 1.60
CA LEU A 382 -24.64 5.78 1.73
C LEU A 382 -23.98 4.40 1.79
N THR A 383 -22.65 4.34 1.72
CA THR A 383 -21.92 3.07 1.74
C THR A 383 -21.52 2.66 3.15
N SER A 384 -21.23 1.39 3.37
CA SER A 384 -20.66 0.90 4.63
C SER A 384 -19.27 1.47 4.95
N GLU A 385 -18.57 2.04 3.95
CA GLU A 385 -17.24 2.66 4.10
C GLU A 385 -17.33 4.20 4.09
N TRP A 386 -18.50 4.79 4.36
CA TRP A 386 -18.71 6.24 4.26
C TRP A 386 -17.73 7.09 5.09
N ASP A 387 -17.31 6.59 6.25
CA ASP A 387 -16.35 7.27 7.14
C ASP A 387 -14.90 6.78 6.96
N TYR A 388 -14.64 5.98 5.93
CA TYR A 388 -13.30 5.47 5.64
C TYR A 388 -12.46 6.48 4.87
N LEU A 389 -11.19 6.61 5.25
CA LEU A 389 -10.21 7.41 4.52
C LEU A 389 -9.58 6.61 3.39
N TYR A 390 -9.81 7.04 2.16
CA TYR A 390 -9.20 6.44 0.98
C TYR A 390 -7.89 7.12 0.63
N ASN A 391 -6.78 6.39 0.81
CA ASN A 391 -5.44 6.84 0.45
C ASN A 391 -4.99 6.44 -0.97
N LYS A 392 -5.75 5.57 -1.65
CA LYS A 392 -5.52 5.13 -3.03
C LYS A 392 -6.87 4.92 -3.73
N ALA A 393 -6.92 5.11 -5.05
CA ALA A 393 -8.12 4.86 -5.85
C ALA A 393 -8.55 3.39 -5.97
N HIS A 394 -7.74 2.44 -5.47
CA HIS A 394 -7.94 0.99 -5.67
C HIS A 394 -8.05 0.59 -7.14
N ASN A 395 -7.39 1.38 -7.99
CA ASN A 395 -7.04 1.12 -9.37
C ASN A 395 -5.80 1.98 -9.65
N GLU A 396 -4.65 1.34 -9.88
CA GLU A 396 -3.37 2.06 -10.00
C GLU A 396 -3.37 3.06 -11.16
N PHE A 397 -4.05 2.74 -12.27
CA PHE A 397 -4.14 3.63 -13.44
C PHE A 397 -4.95 4.88 -13.13
N LEU A 398 -6.11 4.73 -12.49
CA LEU A 398 -6.91 5.87 -12.04
C LEU A 398 -6.21 6.65 -10.93
N ASN A 399 -5.41 5.98 -10.09
CA ASN A 399 -4.59 6.62 -9.07
C ASN A 399 -3.52 7.53 -9.72
N TYR A 400 -2.81 7.04 -10.74
CA TYR A 400 -1.87 7.87 -11.51
C TYR A 400 -2.59 8.98 -12.27
N PHE A 401 -3.77 8.73 -12.84
CA PHE A 401 -4.54 9.79 -13.50
C PHE A 401 -4.90 10.92 -12.53
N ALA A 402 -5.34 10.58 -11.33
CA ALA A 402 -5.71 11.53 -10.30
C ALA A 402 -4.50 12.30 -9.73
N THR A 403 -3.41 11.60 -9.45
CA THR A 403 -2.26 12.17 -8.71
C THR A 403 -1.18 12.74 -9.62
N THR A 404 -1.05 12.24 -10.86
CA THR A 404 0.02 12.63 -11.81
C THR A 404 -0.50 13.08 -13.18
N GLY A 405 -1.82 13.13 -13.37
CA GLY A 405 -2.46 13.58 -14.61
C GLY A 405 -2.20 12.64 -15.80
N TYR A 406 -2.49 13.13 -17.00
CA TYR A 406 -2.21 12.42 -18.25
C TYR A 406 -0.71 12.21 -18.45
N VAL A 407 0.16 13.13 -18.03
CA VAL A 407 1.62 13.00 -18.24
C VAL A 407 2.15 11.78 -17.47
N GLY A 408 1.76 11.62 -16.20
CA GLY A 408 2.16 10.46 -15.42
C GLY A 408 1.46 9.17 -15.83
N LEU A 409 0.16 9.20 -16.12
CA LEU A 409 -0.56 8.02 -16.60
C LEU A 409 0.03 7.48 -17.92
N LEU A 410 0.23 8.36 -18.92
CA LEU A 410 0.71 7.94 -20.23
C LEU A 410 2.16 7.44 -20.18
N SER A 411 3.02 8.07 -19.39
CA SER A 411 4.39 7.58 -19.20
C SER A 411 4.45 6.26 -18.43
N TYR A 412 3.57 6.04 -17.45
CA TYR A 412 3.40 4.75 -16.78
C TYR A 412 2.94 3.66 -17.76
N CYS A 413 1.92 3.95 -18.57
CA CYS A 413 1.46 3.05 -19.63
C CYS A 413 2.55 2.77 -20.67
N LEU A 414 3.39 3.75 -21.01
CA LEU A 414 4.51 3.58 -21.95
C LEU A 414 5.54 2.57 -21.40
N VAL A 415 5.88 2.64 -20.10
CA VAL A 415 6.76 1.64 -19.45
C VAL A 415 6.14 0.25 -19.59
N ILE A 416 4.87 0.08 -19.23
CA ILE A 416 4.16 -1.20 -19.30
C ILE A 416 4.15 -1.76 -20.73
N VAL A 417 3.73 -0.95 -21.70
CA VAL A 417 3.61 -1.37 -23.11
C VAL A 417 4.98 -1.76 -23.66
N THR A 418 6.05 -1.04 -23.31
CA THR A 418 7.40 -1.37 -23.77
C THR A 418 7.89 -2.71 -23.18
N VAL A 419 7.64 -2.97 -21.89
CA VAL A 419 8.01 -4.23 -21.22
C VAL A 419 7.22 -5.41 -21.80
N VAL A 420 5.90 -5.27 -21.92
CA VAL A 420 5.01 -6.29 -22.49
C VAL A 420 5.37 -6.57 -23.95
N GLY A 421 5.55 -5.51 -24.75
CA GLY A 421 5.96 -5.61 -26.15
C GLY A 421 7.29 -6.32 -26.31
N TYR A 422 8.30 -5.99 -25.48
CA TYR A 422 9.59 -6.68 -25.50
C TYR A 422 9.46 -8.17 -25.16
N GLY A 423 8.69 -8.51 -24.11
CA GLY A 423 8.41 -9.89 -23.74
C GLY A 423 7.78 -10.69 -24.89
N ILE A 424 6.76 -10.12 -25.55
CA ILE A 424 6.09 -10.74 -26.70
C ILE A 424 7.06 -10.94 -27.87
N CYS A 425 7.87 -9.93 -28.20
CA CYS A 425 8.87 -10.03 -29.26
C CYS A 425 9.86 -11.18 -29.00
N ARG A 426 10.31 -11.36 -27.76
CA ARG A 426 11.23 -12.45 -27.41
C ARG A 426 10.58 -13.82 -27.44
N ILE A 427 9.32 -13.95 -27.02
CA ILE A 427 8.55 -15.20 -27.13
C ILE A 427 8.38 -15.61 -28.61
N ARG A 428 8.16 -14.64 -29.51
CA ARG A 428 7.97 -14.87 -30.95
C ARG A 428 9.26 -15.04 -31.75
N SER A 429 10.42 -14.75 -31.16
CA SER A 429 11.72 -14.84 -31.85
C SER A 429 11.99 -16.27 -32.34
N LYS A 430 12.50 -16.44 -33.57
CA LYS A 430 12.90 -17.77 -34.08
C LYS A 430 14.26 -18.23 -33.54
N GLU A 431 15.10 -17.29 -33.09
CA GLU A 431 16.46 -17.55 -32.61
C GLU A 431 16.48 -18.15 -31.20
N GLU A 432 15.45 -17.89 -30.40
CA GLU A 432 15.40 -18.30 -29.00
C GLU A 432 15.01 -19.77 -28.85
N SER A 433 15.70 -20.49 -27.94
CA SER A 433 15.35 -21.87 -27.61
C SER A 433 13.97 -21.97 -26.94
N GLN A 434 13.31 -23.12 -27.08
CA GLN A 434 11.97 -23.33 -26.49
C GLN A 434 11.95 -23.12 -24.98
N THR A 435 13.00 -23.54 -24.27
CA THR A 435 13.13 -23.31 -22.82
C THR A 435 13.23 -21.81 -22.49
N LYS A 436 13.95 -21.02 -23.29
CA LYS A 436 14.02 -19.56 -23.10
C LYS A 436 12.69 -18.87 -23.42
N LYS A 437 11.98 -19.31 -24.45
CA LYS A 437 10.63 -18.80 -24.76
C LYS A 437 9.64 -19.06 -23.62
N LEU A 438 9.66 -20.26 -23.05
CA LEU A 438 8.86 -20.59 -21.85
C LEU A 438 9.25 -19.72 -20.65
N PHE A 439 10.53 -19.38 -20.50
CA PHE A 439 10.99 -18.47 -19.46
C PHE A 439 10.44 -17.05 -19.67
N PHE A 440 10.54 -16.51 -20.89
CA PHE A 440 9.97 -15.20 -21.22
C PHE A 440 8.46 -15.17 -21.05
N LEU A 441 7.75 -16.25 -21.42
CA LEU A 441 6.32 -16.38 -21.17
C LEU A 441 6.01 -16.34 -19.67
N SER A 442 6.75 -17.08 -18.84
CA SER A 442 6.58 -17.07 -17.39
C SER A 442 6.77 -15.69 -16.79
N LEU A 443 7.84 -14.99 -17.16
CA LEU A 443 8.07 -13.60 -16.72
C LEU A 443 6.96 -12.66 -17.18
N LEU A 444 6.45 -12.83 -18.41
CA LEU A 444 5.35 -12.03 -18.94
C LEU A 444 4.04 -12.29 -18.18
N LEU A 445 3.74 -13.54 -17.84
CA LEU A 445 2.55 -13.91 -17.06
C LEU A 445 2.66 -13.43 -15.60
N SER A 446 3.85 -13.51 -15.00
CA SER A 446 4.13 -12.89 -13.71
C SER A 446 3.92 -11.37 -13.75
N TYR A 447 4.41 -10.69 -14.79
CA TYR A 447 4.21 -9.24 -14.96
C TYR A 447 2.74 -8.89 -15.20
N LEU A 448 2.04 -9.63 -16.05
CA LEU A 448 0.61 -9.44 -16.32
C LEU A 448 -0.24 -9.66 -15.06
N SER A 449 0.16 -10.59 -14.20
CA SER A 449 -0.50 -10.81 -12.90
C SER A 449 -0.45 -9.54 -12.05
N ILE A 450 0.70 -8.86 -11.99
CA ILE A 450 0.87 -7.57 -11.30
C ILE A 450 -0.10 -6.53 -11.89
N LEU A 451 -0.17 -6.42 -13.21
CA LEU A 451 -1.04 -5.44 -13.88
C LEU A 451 -2.52 -5.69 -13.57
N ILE A 452 -2.97 -6.94 -13.61
CA ILE A 452 -4.35 -7.33 -13.28
C ILE A 452 -4.65 -7.03 -11.81
N THR A 453 -3.74 -7.39 -10.89
CA THR A 453 -3.96 -7.13 -9.46
C THR A 453 -3.94 -5.64 -9.13
N ASN A 454 -3.09 -4.86 -9.80
CA ASN A 454 -3.02 -3.39 -9.65
C ASN A 454 -4.21 -2.67 -10.29
N PHE A 455 -4.83 -3.23 -11.34
CA PHE A 455 -6.06 -2.65 -11.90
C PHE A 455 -7.21 -2.67 -10.89
N PHE A 456 -7.33 -3.73 -10.10
CA PHE A 456 -8.34 -3.88 -9.05
C PHE A 456 -7.82 -3.53 -7.65
N GLY A 457 -6.66 -2.88 -7.56
CA GLY A 457 -5.92 -2.63 -6.33
C GLY A 457 -4.90 -1.52 -6.52
N PHE A 458 -3.75 -1.66 -5.88
CA PHE A 458 -2.61 -0.75 -5.99
C PHE A 458 -1.33 -1.50 -5.64
N SER A 459 -0.19 -0.92 -6.03
CA SER A 459 1.11 -1.55 -5.83
C SER A 459 1.63 -1.48 -4.38
N THR A 460 2.31 -2.53 -3.93
CA THR A 460 2.95 -2.63 -2.60
C THR A 460 4.44 -2.92 -2.71
N THR A 461 5.16 -2.80 -1.59
CA THR A 461 6.62 -2.97 -1.51
C THR A 461 7.13 -4.22 -2.24
N THR A 462 6.61 -5.39 -1.87
CA THR A 462 7.08 -6.69 -2.36
C THR A 462 6.71 -6.93 -3.82
N ILE A 463 5.54 -6.47 -4.26
CA ILE A 463 5.09 -6.57 -5.65
C ILE A 463 5.90 -5.63 -6.54
N ASN A 464 6.23 -4.42 -6.05
CA ASN A 464 7.02 -3.45 -6.79
C ASN A 464 8.45 -3.93 -7.06
N LEU A 465 9.06 -4.70 -6.15
CA LEU A 465 10.33 -5.37 -6.44
C LEU A 465 10.25 -6.20 -7.73
N PHE A 466 9.18 -6.95 -7.94
CA PHE A 466 8.97 -7.70 -9.20
C PHE A 466 8.64 -6.77 -10.37
N PHE A 467 7.76 -5.78 -10.18
CA PHE A 467 7.37 -4.84 -11.24
C PHE A 467 8.60 -4.16 -11.87
N TYR A 468 9.53 -3.68 -11.03
CA TYR A 468 10.74 -3.00 -11.51
C TYR A 468 11.86 -3.96 -11.93
N LEU A 469 12.00 -5.15 -11.34
CA LEU A 469 13.10 -6.06 -11.67
C LEU A 469 12.81 -7.05 -12.81
N ILE A 470 11.54 -7.40 -13.09
CA ILE A 470 11.17 -8.27 -14.23
C ILE A 470 11.68 -7.70 -15.58
N PRO A 471 11.58 -6.39 -15.88
CA PRO A 471 12.23 -5.79 -17.05
C PRO A 471 13.73 -6.14 -17.14
N GLY A 472 14.45 -6.08 -16.01
CA GLY A 472 15.84 -6.48 -15.93
C GLY A 472 16.05 -7.99 -16.19
N PHE A 473 15.14 -8.83 -15.71
CA PHE A 473 15.17 -10.28 -15.95
C PHE A 473 14.98 -10.63 -17.43
N PHE A 474 14.10 -9.90 -18.13
CA PHE A 474 13.94 -10.01 -19.59
C PHE A 474 15.23 -9.67 -20.32
N LEU A 475 15.89 -8.56 -19.97
CA LEU A 475 17.13 -8.12 -20.60
C LEU A 475 18.24 -9.15 -20.40
N LEU A 476 18.54 -9.51 -19.15
CA LEU A 476 19.67 -10.40 -18.84
C LEU A 476 19.53 -11.84 -19.35
N THR A 477 18.34 -12.24 -19.80
CA THR A 477 18.11 -13.57 -20.37
C THR A 477 18.20 -13.60 -21.89
N SER A 478 18.22 -12.42 -22.53
CA SER A 478 18.44 -12.31 -23.98
C SER A 478 19.93 -12.43 -24.32
N ASP A 479 20.24 -13.10 -25.44
CA ASP A 479 21.63 -13.36 -25.84
C ASP A 479 22.42 -12.07 -26.10
N GLN A 480 21.75 -11.00 -26.52
CA GLN A 480 22.33 -9.66 -26.75
C GLN A 480 22.88 -9.01 -25.47
N PHE A 481 22.36 -9.37 -24.30
CA PHE A 481 22.70 -8.73 -23.02
C PHE A 481 23.35 -9.71 -22.03
N SER A 482 23.69 -10.93 -22.47
CA SER A 482 24.22 -11.98 -21.59
C SER A 482 25.69 -11.78 -21.20
N GLN A 483 26.43 -10.96 -21.94
CA GLN A 483 27.83 -10.61 -21.61
C GLN A 483 27.87 -9.31 -20.79
N PRO A 484 28.60 -9.27 -19.65
CA PRO A 484 28.93 -8.01 -18.99
C PRO A 484 29.79 -7.15 -19.94
N PRO A 485 29.75 -5.81 -19.84
CA PRO A 485 30.58 -4.97 -20.69
C PRO A 485 32.05 -5.41 -20.61
N SER A 486 32.60 -5.81 -21.74
CA SER A 486 34.01 -6.14 -21.92
C SER A 486 34.81 -4.85 -21.86
N SER A 487 35.04 -4.35 -20.66
CA SER A 487 35.99 -3.26 -20.44
C SER A 487 37.38 -3.88 -20.57
N PRO A 488 38.25 -3.41 -21.48
CA PRO A 488 39.66 -3.77 -21.38
C PRO A 488 40.16 -3.32 -20.00
N PRO A 489 40.99 -4.12 -19.31
CA PRO A 489 41.70 -3.59 -18.15
C PRO A 489 42.50 -2.39 -18.65
N LEU A 490 42.24 -1.21 -18.09
CA LEU A 490 43.19 -0.11 -18.25
C LEU A 490 44.51 -0.64 -17.69
N GLU A 491 45.51 -0.75 -18.58
CA GLU A 491 46.88 -1.01 -18.17
C GLU A 491 47.21 -0.05 -17.02
N THR A 492 47.73 -0.61 -15.94
CA THR A 492 48.19 0.13 -14.77
C THR A 492 49.39 0.99 -15.17
N GLN A 493 49.17 2.10 -15.87
CA GLN A 493 50.06 3.23 -15.81
C GLN A 493 50.07 3.70 -14.35
N GLY A 494 51.24 3.74 -13.74
CA GLY A 494 51.42 4.04 -12.32
C GLY A 494 50.61 5.27 -11.92
N ASP A 495 49.79 5.12 -10.88
CA ASP A 495 48.94 6.20 -10.40
C ASP A 495 49.77 7.38 -9.92
N ASN A 496 49.75 8.49 -10.67
CA ASN A 496 50.27 9.76 -10.18
C ASN A 496 49.55 10.17 -8.89
N LEU A 497 50.25 10.87 -7.98
CA LEU A 497 49.72 11.31 -6.67
C LEU A 497 48.36 12.01 -6.76
N LYS A 498 48.14 12.81 -7.83
CA LYS A 498 46.87 13.48 -8.11
C LYS A 498 45.70 12.50 -8.34
N GLU A 499 45.93 11.41 -9.07
CA GLU A 499 44.89 10.40 -9.36
C GLU A 499 44.58 9.54 -8.12
N LYS A 500 45.59 9.24 -7.29
CA LYS A 500 45.36 8.62 -5.98
C LYS A 500 44.52 9.52 -5.07
N GLY A 501 44.82 10.82 -5.05
CA GLY A 501 44.06 11.82 -4.30
C GLY A 501 42.59 11.91 -4.73
N LYS A 502 42.32 12.03 -6.05
CA LYS A 502 40.94 12.03 -6.59
C LYS A 502 40.16 10.77 -6.20
N LYS A 503 40.78 9.59 -6.35
CA LYS A 503 40.17 8.31 -5.97
C LYS A 503 39.80 8.29 -4.48
N LEU A 504 40.71 8.74 -3.61
CA LEU A 504 40.46 8.81 -2.17
C LEU A 504 39.29 9.74 -1.84
N ILE A 505 39.24 10.94 -2.44
CA ILE A 505 38.14 11.90 -2.25
C ILE A 505 36.80 11.28 -2.68
N MET A 506 36.74 10.64 -3.85
CA MET A 506 35.51 9.98 -4.32
C MET A 506 35.05 8.85 -3.39
N VAL A 507 35.98 8.05 -2.85
CA VAL A 507 35.66 7.00 -1.87
C VAL A 507 35.11 7.61 -0.58
N LEU A 508 35.78 8.64 -0.03
CA LEU A 508 35.33 9.32 1.19
C LEU A 508 33.95 9.97 1.00
N LEU A 509 33.70 10.60 -0.15
CA LEU A 509 32.38 11.17 -0.48
C LEU A 509 31.31 10.08 -0.57
N THR A 510 31.62 8.95 -1.21
CA THR A 510 30.71 7.80 -1.33
C THR A 510 30.40 7.21 0.05
N MET A 511 31.42 7.07 0.92
CA MET A 511 31.25 6.60 2.31
C MET A 511 30.44 7.58 3.17
N SER A 512 30.71 8.87 3.07
CA SER A 512 29.98 9.92 3.81
C SER A 512 28.51 9.98 3.39
N THR A 513 28.24 9.94 2.08
CA THR A 513 26.87 9.91 1.54
C THR A 513 26.13 8.67 2.01
N PHE A 514 26.78 7.50 1.96
CA PHE A 514 26.20 6.26 2.47
C PHE A 514 25.89 6.34 3.97
N GLY A 515 26.86 6.81 4.78
CA GLY A 515 26.68 6.99 6.22
C GLY A 515 25.53 7.94 6.55
N PHE A 516 25.41 9.05 5.82
CA PHE A 516 24.30 9.98 5.96
C PHE A 516 22.93 9.35 5.65
N ILE A 517 22.82 8.59 4.55
CA ILE A 517 21.57 7.91 4.19
C ILE A 517 21.18 6.89 5.26
N ILE A 518 22.11 6.05 5.71
CA ILE A 518 21.84 5.05 6.75
C ILE A 518 21.43 5.72 8.06
N LEU A 519 22.13 6.78 8.48
CA LEU A 519 21.78 7.52 9.69
C LEU A 519 20.38 8.14 9.58
N SER A 520 20.02 8.70 8.42
CA SER A 520 18.69 9.24 8.16
C SER A 520 17.59 8.18 8.26
N LEU A 521 17.83 6.96 7.76
CA LEU A 521 16.90 5.84 7.89
C LEU A 521 16.74 5.38 9.34
N VAL A 522 17.84 5.33 10.11
CA VAL A 522 17.79 5.02 11.55
C VAL A 522 16.95 6.05 12.30
N PHE A 523 17.18 7.34 12.06
CA PHE A 523 16.38 8.40 12.67
C PHE A 523 14.91 8.35 12.24
N TYR A 524 14.62 7.93 11.01
CA TYR A 524 13.23 7.73 10.60
C TYR A 524 12.55 6.60 11.40
N VAL A 525 13.20 5.45 11.56
CA VAL A 525 12.65 4.35 12.35
C VAL A 525 12.45 4.76 13.81
N LEU A 526 13.43 5.45 14.41
CA LEU A 526 13.30 5.95 15.79
C LEU A 526 12.15 6.95 15.93
N ALA A 527 11.99 7.86 14.98
CA ALA A 527 10.88 8.82 14.99
C ALA A 527 9.52 8.12 14.87
N ASP A 528 9.39 7.11 14.00
CA ASP A 528 8.14 6.38 13.80
C ASP A 528 7.76 5.50 15.01
N ILE A 529 8.74 4.87 15.67
CA ILE A 529 8.51 4.13 16.92
C ILE A 529 7.98 5.08 18.01
N GLN A 530 8.62 6.24 18.18
CA GLN A 530 8.18 7.24 19.14
C GLN A 530 6.78 7.79 18.79
N PHE A 531 6.49 7.98 17.49
CA PHE A 531 5.17 8.37 17.05
C PHE A 531 4.10 7.30 17.43
N ALA A 532 4.37 6.03 17.16
CA ALA A 532 3.47 4.92 17.49
C ALA A 532 3.23 4.79 19.01
N GLU A 533 4.28 4.95 19.81
CA GLU A 533 4.21 4.99 21.27
C GLU A 533 3.33 6.16 21.74
N SER A 534 3.53 7.36 21.17
CA SER A 534 2.75 8.55 21.52
C SER A 534 1.26 8.39 21.22
N GLU A 535 0.89 7.73 20.12
CA GLU A 535 -0.51 7.44 19.79
C GLU A 535 -1.13 6.45 20.78
N THR A 536 -0.35 5.50 21.28
CA THR A 536 -0.82 4.53 22.29
C THR A 536 -1.07 5.23 23.63
N LEU A 537 -0.15 6.10 24.07
CA LEU A 537 -0.30 6.91 25.28
C LEU A 537 -1.46 7.91 25.19
N ALA A 538 -1.63 8.57 24.03
CA ALA A 538 -2.75 9.47 23.82
C ALA A 538 -4.09 8.74 23.89
N LYS A 539 -4.18 7.50 23.36
CA LYS A 539 -5.39 6.66 23.48
C LYS A 539 -5.71 6.26 24.92
N SER A 540 -4.71 6.13 25.79
CA SER A 540 -4.92 5.91 27.23
C SER A 540 -5.18 7.19 28.02
N GLY A 541 -5.26 8.36 27.36
CA GLY A 541 -5.46 9.67 27.99
C GLY A 541 -4.20 10.29 28.58
N ASP A 542 -3.03 9.67 28.42
CA ASP A 542 -1.75 10.20 28.90
C ASP A 542 -1.14 11.17 27.88
N TYR A 543 -1.76 12.34 27.76
CA TYR A 543 -1.34 13.36 26.81
C TYR A 543 0.01 14.00 27.16
N GLN A 544 0.44 13.94 28.42
CA GLN A 544 1.68 14.56 28.89
C GLN A 544 2.90 13.79 28.37
N ASN A 545 2.91 12.47 28.58
CA ASN A 545 3.98 11.62 28.07
C ASN A 545 3.89 11.52 26.54
N ALA A 546 2.67 11.42 25.98
CA ALA A 546 2.47 11.44 24.53
C ALA A 546 3.08 12.68 23.87
N SER A 547 2.82 13.88 24.40
CA SER A 547 3.37 15.13 23.86
C SER A 547 4.90 15.20 23.98
N THR A 548 5.45 14.68 25.09
CA THR A 548 6.90 14.65 25.32
C THR A 548 7.60 13.75 24.30
N ILE A 549 7.11 12.53 24.11
CA ILE A 549 7.66 11.56 23.16
C ILE A 549 7.48 12.06 21.72
N LEU A 550 6.32 12.63 21.39
CA LEU A 550 6.07 13.16 20.06
C LEU A 550 6.99 14.35 19.70
N ASN A 551 7.33 15.18 20.68
CA ASN A 551 8.34 16.22 20.52
C ASN A 551 9.75 15.63 20.31
N MET A 552 10.07 14.47 20.90
CA MET A 552 11.31 13.74 20.58
C MET A 552 11.29 13.19 19.15
N ALA A 553 10.15 12.65 18.69
CA ALA A 553 10.01 12.14 17.32
C ALA A 553 10.31 13.25 16.30
N LEU A 554 9.77 14.45 16.53
CA LEU A 554 10.02 15.64 15.72
C LEU A 554 11.49 16.11 15.70
N LYS A 555 12.28 15.79 16.74
CA LYS A 555 13.73 16.08 16.75
C LYS A 555 14.51 15.10 15.88
N TYR A 556 14.06 13.85 15.77
CA TYR A 556 14.69 12.86 14.89
C TYR A 556 14.32 13.10 13.43
N ARG A 557 13.03 13.35 13.16
CA ARG A 557 12.54 13.57 11.80
C ARG A 557 11.31 14.48 11.82
N TYR A 558 11.34 15.45 10.92
CA TYR A 558 10.18 16.27 10.62
C TYR A 558 9.11 15.47 9.85
N GLU A 559 7.88 15.49 10.35
CA GLU A 559 6.68 15.01 9.65
C GLU A 559 5.51 15.92 10.08
N HIS A 560 4.79 16.54 9.14
CA HIS A 560 3.66 17.42 9.47
C HIS A 560 2.51 16.69 10.20
N VAL A 561 2.42 15.36 10.04
CA VAL A 561 1.49 14.51 10.78
C VAL A 561 1.81 14.51 12.28
N TYR A 562 3.09 14.51 12.66
CA TYR A 562 3.51 14.56 14.06
C TYR A 562 3.14 15.91 14.67
N GLU A 563 3.31 17.00 13.92
CA GLU A 563 2.95 18.35 14.36
C GLU A 563 1.44 18.49 14.58
N ASP A 564 0.63 17.95 13.67
CA ASP A 564 -0.83 17.97 13.82
C ASP A 564 -1.27 17.19 15.06
N LYS A 565 -0.73 15.99 15.27
CA LYS A 565 -1.01 15.18 16.47
C LYS A 565 -0.52 15.85 17.75
N LEU A 566 0.66 16.48 17.73
CA LEU A 566 1.17 17.22 18.87
C LEU A 566 0.28 18.40 19.21
N SER A 567 -0.21 19.12 18.20
CA SER A 567 -1.16 20.21 18.41
C SER A 567 -2.41 19.73 19.15
N HIS A 568 -2.95 18.57 18.77
CA HIS A 568 -4.14 18.02 19.40
C HIS A 568 -3.88 17.54 20.83
N ASN A 569 -2.74 16.88 21.09
CA ASN A 569 -2.37 16.46 22.44
C ASN A 569 -2.19 17.67 23.37
N LEU A 570 -1.57 18.75 22.88
CA LEU A 570 -1.41 19.99 23.63
C LEU A 570 -2.75 20.69 23.91
N ALA A 571 -3.72 20.61 23.00
CA ALA A 571 -5.07 21.14 23.24
C ALA A 571 -5.79 20.35 24.35
N ASN A 572 -5.66 19.03 24.38
CA ASN A 572 -6.18 18.21 25.47
C ASN A 572 -5.48 18.51 26.80
N LEU A 573 -4.15 18.68 26.81
CA LEU A 573 -3.43 19.10 28.01
C LEU A 573 -3.86 20.48 28.51
N ALA A 574 -4.13 21.43 27.60
CA ALA A 574 -4.66 22.73 27.97
C ALA A 574 -6.02 22.60 28.67
N PHE A 575 -6.90 21.76 28.14
CA PHE A 575 -8.20 21.44 28.74
C PHE A 575 -8.08 20.79 30.13
N LEU A 576 -7.17 19.82 30.28
CA LEU A 576 -6.90 19.21 31.58
C LEU A 576 -6.31 20.22 32.57
N ALA A 577 -5.36 21.06 32.14
CA ALA A 577 -4.77 22.09 32.98
C ALA A 577 -5.79 23.15 33.43
N SER A 578 -6.73 23.55 32.56
CA SER A 578 -7.82 24.46 32.94
C SER A 578 -8.77 23.80 33.95
N TYR A 579 -9.08 22.51 33.77
CA TYR A 579 -9.89 21.75 34.73
C TYR A 579 -9.22 21.67 36.12
N GLU A 580 -7.91 21.50 36.15
CA GLU A 580 -7.08 21.56 37.38
C GLU A 580 -6.85 22.99 37.91
N LYS A 581 -7.50 24.01 37.33
CA LYS A 581 -7.38 25.43 37.69
C LYS A 581 -5.98 26.04 37.49
N LYS A 582 -5.14 25.44 36.63
CA LYS A 582 -3.79 25.93 36.28
C LYS A 582 -3.83 26.81 35.01
N MET A 583 -4.47 27.97 35.12
CA MET A 583 -4.79 28.82 33.95
C MET A 583 -3.58 29.36 33.18
N ASP A 584 -2.47 29.68 33.85
CA ASP A 584 -1.25 30.14 33.17
C ASP A 584 -0.60 29.04 32.33
N LEU A 585 -0.65 27.80 32.82
CA LEU A 585 -0.19 26.64 32.07
C LEU A 585 -1.11 26.37 30.89
N ALA A 586 -2.43 26.41 31.10
CA ALA A 586 -3.42 26.22 30.05
C ALA A 586 -3.20 27.21 28.89
N LYS A 587 -3.04 28.51 29.17
CA LYS A 587 -2.76 29.54 28.15
C LYS A 587 -1.48 29.25 27.36
N LYS A 588 -0.39 28.85 28.02
CA LYS A 588 0.87 28.48 27.33
C LYS A 588 0.69 27.27 26.41
N LEU A 589 -0.06 26.26 26.86
CA LEU A 589 -0.35 25.06 26.08
C LEU A 589 -1.24 25.36 24.88
N ILE A 590 -2.23 26.24 25.01
CA ILE A 590 -3.07 26.73 23.91
C ILE A 590 -2.20 27.39 22.84
N GLU A 591 -1.30 28.31 23.21
CA GLU A 591 -0.44 29.00 22.24
C GLU A 591 0.52 28.04 21.54
N LEU A 592 1.07 27.06 22.27
CA LEU A 592 1.92 26.03 21.67
C LEU A 592 1.13 25.12 20.72
N SER A 593 -0.10 24.76 21.10
CA SER A 593 -1.02 23.98 20.27
C SER A 593 -1.36 24.72 18.97
N LYS A 594 -1.70 26.01 19.05
CA LYS A 594 -1.94 26.87 17.87
C LYS A 594 -0.72 26.95 16.97
N TYR A 595 0.48 27.10 17.54
CA TYR A 595 1.74 27.14 16.80
C TYR A 595 1.96 25.88 15.95
N TYR A 596 1.84 24.68 16.56
CA TYR A 596 2.05 23.43 15.83
C TYR A 596 0.95 23.14 14.80
N ASN A 597 -0.32 23.45 15.11
CA ASN A 597 -1.40 23.30 14.12
C ASN A 597 -1.24 24.25 12.93
N LEU A 598 -0.79 25.49 13.16
CA LEU A 598 -0.50 26.42 12.07
C LEU A 598 0.66 25.94 11.20
N LYS A 599 1.67 25.29 11.81
CA LYS A 599 2.80 24.71 11.08
C LYS A 599 2.37 23.51 10.21
N SER A 600 1.53 22.60 10.74
CA SER A 600 0.99 21.48 9.95
C SER A 600 0.11 21.96 8.79
N ILE A 601 -0.75 22.97 9.02
CA ILE A 601 -1.57 23.59 7.96
C ILE A 601 -0.71 24.31 6.92
N ARG A 602 0.36 25.01 7.31
CA ARG A 602 1.26 25.64 6.33
C ARG A 602 1.98 24.60 5.46
N ALA A 603 2.35 23.46 6.04
CA ALA A 603 3.01 22.38 5.33
C ALA A 603 2.04 21.66 4.36
N SER A 604 0.78 21.50 4.74
CA SER A 604 -0.24 20.79 3.97
C SER A 604 -1.59 21.51 3.99
N SER A 605 -1.66 22.67 3.33
CA SER A 605 -2.79 23.61 3.41
C SER A 605 -4.10 23.06 2.86
N SER A 606 -4.00 22.09 1.94
CA SER A 606 -5.15 21.44 1.32
C SER A 606 -5.58 20.16 2.05
N ASN A 607 -4.94 19.82 3.17
CA ASN A 607 -5.31 18.65 3.98
C ASN A 607 -6.53 18.98 4.87
N VAL A 608 -7.68 18.45 4.47
CA VAL A 608 -8.96 18.63 5.16
C VAL A 608 -8.90 18.19 6.63
N LEU A 609 -8.09 17.17 6.94
CA LEU A 609 -8.00 16.63 8.29
C LEU A 609 -7.39 17.65 9.26
N TYR A 610 -6.42 18.47 8.82
CA TYR A 610 -5.78 19.46 9.67
C TYR A 610 -6.68 20.64 9.99
N TRP A 611 -7.58 21.00 9.07
CA TRP A 611 -8.64 21.97 9.34
C TRP A 611 -9.68 21.42 10.33
N LYS A 612 -9.99 20.12 10.25
CA LYS A 612 -10.83 19.45 11.26
C LYS A 612 -10.13 19.35 12.62
N THR A 613 -8.83 19.06 12.66
CA THR A 613 -8.03 19.10 13.89
C THR A 613 -8.03 20.51 14.47
N LYS A 614 -7.83 21.55 13.65
CA LYS A 614 -7.91 22.95 14.08
C LYS A 614 -9.24 23.22 14.77
N ALA A 615 -10.35 22.89 14.13
CA ALA A 615 -11.68 23.08 14.73
C ALA A 615 -11.86 22.36 16.08
N LYS A 616 -11.41 21.10 16.18
CA LYS A 616 -11.45 20.35 17.45
C LYS A 616 -10.60 21.01 18.53
N ASN A 617 -9.41 21.49 18.19
CA ASN A 617 -8.52 22.16 19.14
C ASN A 617 -9.14 23.47 19.62
N TYR A 618 -9.73 24.27 18.73
CA TYR A 618 -10.41 25.51 19.11
C TYR A 618 -11.66 25.26 19.96
N TYR A 619 -12.39 24.17 19.73
CA TYR A 619 -13.44 23.75 20.64
C TYR A 619 -12.88 23.41 22.05
N LEU A 620 -11.75 22.72 22.14
CA LEU A 620 -11.09 22.46 23.43
C LEU A 620 -10.60 23.75 24.11
N TYR A 621 -10.07 24.72 23.35
CA TYR A 621 -9.68 26.01 23.92
C TYR A 621 -10.88 26.75 24.50
N TYR A 622 -12.01 26.76 23.79
CA TYR A 622 -13.25 27.30 24.31
C TYR A 622 -13.68 26.62 25.62
N GLN A 623 -13.58 25.28 25.69
CA GLN A 623 -13.86 24.56 26.94
C GLN A 623 -12.85 24.90 28.07
N SER A 624 -11.67 25.41 27.75
CA SER A 624 -10.65 25.85 28.72
C SER A 624 -10.86 27.26 29.26
N ASP A 625 -11.21 28.22 28.40
CA ASP A 625 -11.22 29.65 28.74
C ASP A 625 -12.59 30.32 28.60
N LEU A 626 -13.58 29.62 28.04
CA LEU A 626 -14.93 30.11 27.72
C LEU A 626 -14.94 31.35 26.80
N ASP A 627 -13.85 31.61 26.07
CA ASP A 627 -13.80 32.71 25.09
C ASP A 627 -14.53 32.30 23.80
N THR A 628 -15.66 32.94 23.56
CA THR A 628 -16.49 32.77 22.35
C THR A 628 -15.70 32.94 21.04
N LYS A 629 -14.60 33.70 21.01
CA LYS A 629 -13.73 33.81 19.83
C LYS A 629 -13.15 32.46 19.40
N ASN A 630 -12.92 31.57 20.35
CA ASN A 630 -12.44 30.22 20.03
C ASN A 630 -13.51 29.42 19.27
N LEU A 631 -14.80 29.58 19.59
CA LEU A 631 -15.89 28.98 18.81
C LEU A 631 -15.99 29.60 17.40
N GLU A 632 -15.81 30.91 17.27
CA GLU A 632 -15.80 31.59 15.96
C GLU A 632 -14.67 31.06 15.06
N GLU A 633 -13.48 30.86 15.62
CA GLU A 633 -12.34 30.24 14.92
C GLU A 633 -12.60 28.76 14.58
N ALA A 634 -13.26 28.00 15.45
CA ALA A 634 -13.66 26.62 15.16
C ALA A 634 -14.63 26.55 13.97
N ILE A 635 -15.62 27.45 13.91
CA ILE A 635 -16.55 27.60 12.80
C ILE A 635 -15.80 27.98 11.52
N ALA A 636 -14.87 28.94 11.57
CA ALA A 636 -14.06 29.35 10.43
C ALA A 636 -13.19 28.20 9.88
N ALA A 637 -12.61 27.39 10.79
CA ALA A 637 -11.83 26.21 10.42
C ALA A 637 -12.68 25.13 9.75
N ILE A 638 -13.86 24.80 10.29
CA ILE A 638 -14.77 23.83 9.66
C ILE A 638 -15.32 24.33 8.33
N LYS A 639 -15.68 25.62 8.21
CA LYS A 639 -16.05 26.20 6.91
C LYS A 639 -14.95 26.06 5.88
N THR A 640 -13.69 26.23 6.29
CA THR A 640 -12.53 26.03 5.43
C THR A 640 -12.38 24.56 5.03
N ALA A 641 -12.54 23.62 5.97
CA ALA A 641 -12.61 22.20 5.65
C ALA A 641 -13.74 21.89 4.64
N GLY A 642 -14.90 22.54 4.77
CA GLY A 642 -16.06 22.38 3.88
C GLY A 642 -15.79 22.80 2.44
N LYS A 643 -14.91 23.77 2.22
CA LYS A 643 -14.47 24.16 0.86
C LYS A 643 -13.73 23.04 0.15
N PHE A 644 -12.98 22.23 0.90
CA PHE A 644 -12.25 21.09 0.35
C PHE A 644 -13.07 19.80 0.36
N SER A 645 -14.07 19.66 1.22
CA SER A 645 -14.84 18.43 1.38
C SER A 645 -16.34 18.69 1.40
N PRO A 646 -16.91 19.20 0.29
CA PRO A 646 -18.29 19.71 0.26
C PRO A 646 -19.36 18.65 0.51
N THR A 647 -19.06 17.37 0.28
CA THR A 647 -20.00 16.25 0.41
C THR A 647 -19.85 15.49 1.73
N ASP A 648 -19.02 15.96 2.67
CA ASP A 648 -18.83 15.28 3.96
C ASP A 648 -19.88 15.72 4.98
N PRO A 649 -20.77 14.81 5.43
CA PRO A 649 -21.86 15.16 6.34
C PRO A 649 -21.38 15.57 7.74
N LYS A 650 -20.14 15.24 8.14
CA LYS A 650 -19.59 15.64 9.44
C LYS A 650 -19.31 17.14 9.56
N ILE A 651 -19.13 17.80 8.42
CA ILE A 651 -18.86 19.24 8.35
C ILE A 651 -20.10 20.05 8.76
N PRO A 652 -21.25 19.95 8.06
CA PRO A 652 -22.47 20.62 8.50
C PRO A 652 -22.93 20.16 9.88
N TYR A 653 -22.75 18.87 10.24
CA TYR A 653 -23.00 18.39 11.61
C TYR A 653 -22.20 19.20 12.65
N SER A 654 -20.88 19.36 12.44
CA SER A 654 -20.02 20.10 13.36
C SER A 654 -20.33 21.60 13.39
N LEU A 655 -20.68 22.20 12.23
CA LEU A 655 -21.12 23.60 12.18
C LEU A 655 -22.38 23.82 13.01
N SER A 656 -23.35 22.90 12.90
CA SER A 656 -24.58 22.95 13.69
C SER A 656 -24.29 22.93 15.20
N VAL A 657 -23.42 22.02 15.66
CA VAL A 657 -22.99 21.97 17.05
C VAL A 657 -22.38 23.30 17.49
N PHE A 658 -21.44 23.86 16.73
CA PHE A 658 -20.77 25.10 17.12
C PHE A 658 -21.68 26.33 17.11
N TYR A 659 -22.61 26.45 16.14
CA TYR A 659 -23.61 27.51 16.17
C TYR A 659 -24.57 27.37 17.35
N SER A 660 -24.96 26.14 17.70
CA SER A 660 -25.77 25.86 18.88
C SER A 660 -25.06 26.26 20.17
N LEU A 661 -23.77 25.98 20.30
CA LEU A 661 -22.99 26.41 21.47
C LEU A 661 -22.87 27.94 21.53
N LEU A 662 -22.57 28.59 20.40
CA LEU A 662 -22.47 30.05 20.35
C LEU A 662 -23.82 30.74 20.64
N PHE A 663 -24.94 30.10 20.31
CA PHE A 663 -26.27 30.56 20.68
C PHE A 663 -26.47 30.65 22.20
N ASP A 664 -25.86 29.76 22.98
CA ASP A 664 -25.99 29.77 24.45
C ASP A 664 -25.23 30.94 25.08
N GLU A 665 -24.13 31.36 24.45
CA GLU A 665 -23.24 32.43 24.96
C GLU A 665 -23.72 33.84 24.59
N VAL A 666 -24.51 33.98 23.51
CA VAL A 666 -24.93 35.29 23.01
C VAL A 666 -26.24 35.74 23.67
N LYS A 667 -26.23 36.95 24.25
CA LYS A 667 -27.42 37.57 24.86
C LYS A 667 -28.31 38.34 23.89
N ASP A 668 -27.75 38.83 22.78
CA ASP A 668 -28.48 39.64 21.80
C ASP A 668 -29.52 38.78 21.03
N ALA A 669 -30.79 39.16 21.12
CA ALA A 669 -31.90 38.38 20.56
C ALA A 669 -31.80 38.19 19.03
N LYS A 670 -31.36 39.21 18.29
CA LYS A 670 -31.23 39.13 16.83
C LYS A 670 -30.12 38.15 16.43
N LYS A 671 -28.98 38.22 17.12
CA LYS A 671 -27.87 37.28 16.89
C LYS A 671 -28.27 35.85 17.28
N ARG A 672 -29.03 35.65 18.36
CA ARG A 672 -29.56 34.33 18.74
C ARG A 672 -30.45 33.75 17.64
N GLU A 673 -31.37 34.54 17.09
CA GLU A 673 -32.23 34.10 15.99
C GLU A 673 -31.41 33.67 14.75
N VAL A 674 -30.35 34.44 14.41
CA VAL A 674 -29.45 34.09 13.31
C VAL A 674 -28.70 32.78 13.58
N LEU A 675 -28.21 32.57 14.80
CA LEU A 675 -27.48 31.36 15.19
C LEU A 675 -28.38 30.12 15.27
N GLU A 676 -29.61 30.27 15.75
CA GLU A 676 -30.64 29.23 15.71
C GLU A 676 -30.90 28.79 14.27
N LYS A 677 -31.18 29.75 13.37
CA LYS A 677 -31.40 29.47 11.94
C LYS A 677 -30.19 28.81 11.30
N ALA A 678 -28.98 29.29 11.60
CA ALA A 678 -27.75 28.71 11.07
C ALA A 678 -27.55 27.27 11.56
N SER A 679 -27.73 27.03 12.86
CA SER A 679 -27.65 25.70 13.49
C SER A 679 -28.62 24.70 12.86
N MET A 680 -29.88 25.11 12.69
CA MET A 680 -30.93 24.28 12.08
C MET A 680 -30.71 24.03 10.58
N ASN A 681 -30.22 25.03 9.84
CA ASN A 681 -29.93 24.88 8.42
C ASN A 681 -28.77 23.89 8.17
N GLU A 682 -27.71 23.97 8.98
CA GLU A 682 -26.58 23.05 8.83
C GLU A 682 -26.96 21.62 9.24
N ILE A 683 -27.75 21.40 10.29
CA ILE A 683 -28.16 20.03 10.63
C ILE A 683 -29.08 19.42 9.56
N GLU A 684 -29.96 20.24 8.95
CA GLU A 684 -30.76 19.82 7.80
C GLU A 684 -29.85 19.40 6.64
N HIS A 685 -28.85 20.21 6.32
CA HIS A 685 -27.87 19.91 5.29
C HIS A 685 -27.11 18.60 5.57
N ALA A 686 -26.74 18.32 6.83
CA ALA A 686 -26.13 17.05 7.21
C ALA A 686 -27.06 15.86 6.94
N THR A 687 -28.36 15.98 7.23
CA THR A 687 -29.36 14.94 6.93
C THR A 687 -29.64 14.78 5.44
N VAL A 688 -29.49 15.84 4.63
CA VAL A 688 -29.59 15.75 3.16
C VAL A 688 -28.38 15.01 2.57
N LEU A 689 -27.17 15.31 3.05
CA LEU A 689 -25.95 14.64 2.59
C LEU A 689 -25.91 13.16 2.99
N LYS A 690 -26.54 12.81 4.10
CA LYS A 690 -26.66 11.43 4.58
C LYS A 690 -28.04 11.18 5.22
N PRO A 691 -29.04 10.74 4.44
CA PRO A 691 -30.42 10.52 4.90
C PRO A 691 -30.60 9.45 5.98
N ASP A 692 -29.62 8.58 6.20
CA ASP A 692 -29.56 7.54 7.23
C ASP A 692 -28.61 7.90 8.40
N TYR A 693 -28.24 9.18 8.55
CA TYR A 693 -27.31 9.61 9.59
C TYR A 693 -27.98 9.75 10.97
N ARG A 694 -28.06 8.63 11.70
CA ARG A 694 -28.65 8.56 13.05
C ARG A 694 -28.26 9.74 13.95
N ASP A 695 -26.97 10.01 14.11
CA ASP A 695 -26.48 11.07 15.01
C ASP A 695 -26.92 12.48 14.58
N ALA A 696 -27.04 12.73 13.27
CA ALA A 696 -27.52 14.01 12.77
C ALA A 696 -29.02 14.21 13.06
N TYR A 697 -29.85 13.18 12.89
CA TYR A 697 -31.25 13.26 13.30
C TYR A 697 -31.40 13.39 14.81
N PHE A 698 -30.55 12.70 15.58
CA PHE A 698 -30.56 12.84 17.03
C PHE A 698 -30.24 14.27 17.48
N LEU A 699 -29.16 14.85 16.94
CA LEU A 699 -28.82 16.25 17.19
C LEU A 699 -29.93 17.20 16.71
N LYS A 700 -30.57 16.94 15.56
CA LYS A 700 -31.70 17.73 15.06
C LYS A 700 -32.86 17.76 16.05
N ALA A 701 -33.19 16.62 16.67
CA ALA A 701 -34.23 16.56 17.70
C ALA A 701 -33.84 17.35 18.96
N GLN A 702 -32.59 17.21 19.42
CA GLN A 702 -32.06 17.97 20.56
C GLN A 702 -32.08 19.49 20.32
N LEU A 703 -31.80 19.93 19.08
CA LEU A 703 -31.89 21.33 18.70
C LEU A 703 -33.33 21.83 18.69
N TYR A 704 -34.28 21.05 18.18
CA TYR A 704 -35.70 21.40 18.28
C TYR A 704 -36.16 21.56 19.74
N GLU A 705 -35.74 20.66 20.64
CA GLU A 705 -36.01 20.82 22.07
C GLU A 705 -35.40 22.10 22.64
N LYS A 706 -34.12 22.34 22.32
CA LYS A 706 -33.38 23.52 22.77
C LYS A 706 -34.03 24.83 22.33
N TYR A 707 -34.63 24.87 21.15
CA TYR A 707 -35.32 26.03 20.59
C TYR A 707 -36.83 26.05 20.89
N GLY A 708 -37.31 25.18 21.80
CA GLY A 708 -38.70 25.20 22.29
C GLY A 708 -39.73 24.54 21.34
N GLN A 709 -39.29 23.82 20.32
CA GLN A 709 -40.14 23.16 19.32
C GLN A 709 -40.33 21.66 19.63
N GLN A 710 -40.93 21.35 20.78
CA GLN A 710 -41.04 19.96 21.29
C GLN A 710 -41.77 19.02 20.32
N ASP A 711 -42.86 19.45 19.69
CA ASP A 711 -43.59 18.62 18.72
C ASP A 711 -42.72 18.21 17.53
N ALA A 712 -41.82 19.10 17.09
CA ALA A 712 -40.88 18.80 16.02
C ALA A 712 -39.84 17.77 16.48
N ALA A 713 -39.32 17.90 17.70
CA ALA A 713 -38.40 16.92 18.28
C ALA A 713 -39.03 15.53 18.37
N ILE A 714 -40.26 15.42 18.89
CA ILE A 714 -41.02 14.15 18.97
C ILE A 714 -41.17 13.50 17.60
N ARG A 715 -41.51 14.28 16.56
CA ARG A 715 -41.60 13.76 15.19
C ARG A 715 -40.27 13.19 14.69
N ILE A 716 -39.16 13.84 14.99
CA ILE A 716 -37.83 13.35 14.59
C ILE A 716 -37.45 12.08 15.37
N TYR A 717 -37.68 12.02 16.68
CA TYR A 717 -37.44 10.80 17.46
C TYR A 717 -38.24 9.61 16.93
N ARG A 718 -39.52 9.82 16.64
CA ARG A 718 -40.36 8.79 15.99
C ARG A 718 -39.84 8.41 14.60
N TYR A 719 -39.32 9.35 13.83
CA TYR A 719 -38.70 9.07 12.53
C TYR A 719 -37.48 8.16 12.66
N ILE A 720 -36.59 8.44 13.62
CA ILE A 720 -35.41 7.59 13.90
C ILE A 720 -35.87 6.17 14.22
N LEU A 721 -36.83 6.02 15.14
CA LEU A 721 -37.36 4.70 15.51
C LEU A 721 -38.05 3.98 14.35
N ASN A 722 -38.77 4.69 13.48
CA ASN A 722 -39.51 4.03 12.41
C ASN A 722 -38.64 3.63 11.22
N ILE A 723 -37.67 4.47 10.85
CA ILE A 723 -36.94 4.39 9.57
C ILE A 723 -35.48 3.98 9.76
N ILE A 724 -34.79 4.49 10.77
CA ILE A 724 -33.34 4.30 10.94
C ILE A 724 -33.07 3.09 11.84
N ASP A 725 -33.56 3.14 13.08
CA ASP A 725 -33.36 2.07 14.06
C ASP A 725 -34.55 1.94 15.03
N LYS A 726 -35.34 0.88 14.83
CA LYS A 726 -36.49 0.52 15.68
C LYS A 726 -36.12 0.16 17.12
N ASN A 727 -34.88 -0.23 17.37
CA ASN A 727 -34.43 -0.73 18.67
C ASN A 727 -33.47 0.23 19.37
N ASP A 728 -33.43 1.49 18.96
CA ASP A 728 -32.57 2.49 19.56
C ASP A 728 -33.08 2.88 20.96
N GLU A 729 -32.53 2.25 22.00
CA GLU A 729 -32.96 2.46 23.39
C GLU A 729 -32.72 3.91 23.86
N GLU A 730 -31.63 4.56 23.42
CA GLU A 730 -31.36 5.97 23.77
C GLU A 730 -32.47 6.89 23.24
N ILE A 731 -32.95 6.64 22.02
CA ILE A 731 -34.04 7.42 21.41
C ILE A 731 -35.38 7.12 22.07
N LYS A 732 -35.65 5.86 22.44
CA LYS A 732 -36.87 5.49 23.19
C LYS A 732 -36.93 6.23 24.53
N ASP A 733 -35.81 6.27 25.26
CA ASP A 733 -35.73 6.95 26.55
C ASP A 733 -35.99 8.46 26.42
N GLN A 734 -35.41 9.12 25.42
CA GLN A 734 -35.67 10.55 25.18
C GLN A 734 -37.12 10.82 24.75
N LEU A 735 -37.67 9.96 23.89
CA LEU A 735 -39.07 10.09 23.46
C LEU A 735 -40.04 9.95 24.63
N ASN A 736 -39.85 8.92 25.47
CA ASN A 736 -40.66 8.71 26.67
C ASN A 736 -40.57 9.90 27.63
N ARG A 737 -39.36 10.45 27.82
CA ARG A 737 -39.14 11.64 28.65
C ARG A 737 -39.94 12.85 28.16
N LEU A 738 -40.02 13.07 26.85
CA LEU A 738 -40.77 14.18 26.28
C LEU A 738 -42.28 13.97 26.33
N GLU A 739 -42.75 12.75 26.04
CA GLU A 739 -44.17 12.41 26.09
C GLU A 739 -44.74 12.35 27.52
N SER A 740 -43.88 12.17 28.53
CA SER A 740 -44.25 12.19 29.95
C SER A 740 -44.29 13.58 30.60
N LYS A 741 -43.85 14.64 29.90
CA LYS A 741 -43.99 16.02 30.39
C LYS A 741 -45.42 16.51 30.07
N PRO A 742 -46.19 16.93 31.10
CA PRO A 742 -47.58 17.36 30.93
C PRO A 742 -47.73 18.66 30.13
#